data_AF-A0A412VJK1-F1
#
_entry.id   AF-A0A412VJK1-F1
#
_cell.length_a   1.000
_cell.length_b   1.000
_cell.length_c   1.000
_cell.angle_alpha   90.00
_cell.angle_beta   90.00
_cell.angle_gamma   90.00
#
_symmetry.space_group_name_H-M   'P 1'
#
loop_
_entity.id
_entity.type
_entity.pdbx_description
1 polymer ?
#
loop_
_entity_poly.entity_id
_entity_poly.type
_entity_poly.pdbx_seq_one_letter_code
_entity_poly.pdbx_strand_id
1 'polypeptide(L)'
;MKKILNALFLTLLAVFTFSSCSDVPAPYDILGEGDVPGLTGDGTKENPYSIEAAQQKQDGTIAWVQGYIVGTVENYEDPSGSAKFAAPFTAKNNLLIAASATETNVKNCVCVQLSSGTELYSKLNLAENATNLGHILAIQGSLEKFYGFPGVKSTTAATLDGKDVGGSSETDPDNPLGLDDSNPVNSFSATFDDAVNNNDYLLANWYNVAVAGGRRWQGKVFNADKYIQATSYNASGSSFECWFVTPAFKVDEIADKTVSFKCAVYNYATAAANSNLEVYFLKLVNGKMESNKLTIDGMPTTDNTWVSLEAKLDSYAGQTGFVGFKYTSTSSTDALSYRLDDIQAGKGQGGGETPGEGTELLTNGGFENWADGYPTGWKSTSTASSATLEQSTDKRSGTYSVLVKGDPSSNKRLGSTEMTLKAGTYVFSAYFKAATADKAGARLGYVPIGDDGIPGNYVYDADYVNDITNTDWVAKSYTFTLTGEQKVCLVVMNPKSPGKDLLIDDASLKTEDGGIVGGTEEPEPEGKVYTSNIALPEGTSTDANKASGGKVVVEGQEYPILKLGTGSALGFWNSPALKAGASKLSFFAVGWTGKTGQLTVVIENGGTFEGGATSKVIPLDGKTAGAALNSPFTITPADTDYYEYAMSGITASSTIKFTTDGATSDKRAIIFGINIK
;
A
#
# COMPACT_ATOMS: atom_id res chain seq x y z
N MET A 1 -51.02 55.85 -23.75
CA MET A 1 -50.11 56.68 -24.57
C MET A 1 -49.38 55.74 -25.52
N LYS A 2 -49.75 55.68 -26.80
CA LYS A 2 -49.01 56.25 -27.95
C LYS A 2 -47.50 55.91 -27.87
N LYS A 3 -46.82 55.26 -28.84
CA LYS A 3 -47.11 55.00 -30.26
C LYS A 3 -45.88 54.28 -30.90
N ILE A 4 -46.13 53.49 -31.96
CA ILE A 4 -45.30 53.24 -33.18
C ILE A 4 -44.14 52.22 -33.10
N LEU A 5 -43.81 51.37 -34.10
CA LEU A 5 -44.43 50.75 -35.29
C LEU A 5 -43.27 50.04 -36.08
N ASN A 6 -43.47 48.80 -36.57
CA ASN A 6 -42.92 48.16 -37.82
C ASN A 6 -41.38 48.10 -38.09
N ALA A 7 -40.77 47.14 -38.81
CA ALA A 7 -41.15 46.03 -39.72
C ALA A 7 -39.98 45.00 -39.68
N LEU A 8 -40.11 43.66 -39.72
CA LEU A 8 -40.59 42.72 -40.74
C LEU A 8 -40.05 42.92 -42.17
N PHE A 9 -39.10 42.06 -42.62
CA PHE A 9 -38.97 41.48 -43.98
C PHE A 9 -37.87 40.39 -43.93
N LEU A 10 -38.17 39.08 -43.86
CA LEU A 10 -38.56 38.12 -44.91
C LEU A 10 -37.38 37.58 -45.78
N THR A 11 -36.93 36.38 -45.42
CA THR A 11 -36.49 35.20 -46.22
C THR A 11 -35.63 35.36 -47.50
N LEU A 12 -34.56 34.56 -47.60
CA LEU A 12 -34.49 33.51 -48.64
C LEU A 12 -33.47 32.40 -48.28
N LEU A 13 -33.88 31.16 -48.52
CA LEU A 13 -33.18 29.89 -48.36
C LEU A 13 -32.69 29.42 -49.76
N ALA A 14 -31.45 28.92 -49.90
CA ALA A 14 -30.99 27.89 -50.87
C ALA A 14 -29.43 27.91 -50.95
N VAL A 15 -28.66 26.92 -50.47
CA VAL A 15 -28.46 25.51 -50.90
C VAL A 15 -27.21 25.33 -51.79
N PHE A 16 -26.19 24.65 -51.21
CA PHE A 16 -25.07 23.83 -51.78
C PHE A 16 -23.96 24.57 -52.57
N THR A 17 -22.66 24.27 -52.48
CA THR A 17 -21.91 22.99 -52.46
C THR A 17 -20.50 23.11 -51.84
N PHE A 18 -19.93 22.00 -51.36
CA PHE A 18 -18.54 21.82 -50.91
C PHE A 18 -17.48 21.97 -52.02
N SER A 19 -16.28 22.49 -51.69
CA SER A 19 -14.98 21.92 -52.12
C SER A 19 -13.75 22.60 -51.48
N SER A 20 -12.92 21.77 -50.84
CA SER A 20 -11.44 21.75 -50.64
C SER A 20 -10.57 23.02 -50.51
N CYS A 21 -9.80 23.04 -49.41
CA CYS A 21 -8.44 23.56 -49.12
C CYS A 21 -7.65 24.37 -50.19
N SER A 22 -7.14 25.54 -49.76
CA SER A 22 -5.70 25.86 -49.82
C SER A 22 -5.32 27.07 -48.93
N ASP A 23 -4.48 26.80 -47.93
CA ASP A 23 -3.30 27.56 -47.44
C ASP A 23 -3.26 29.11 -47.30
N VAL A 24 -3.02 29.52 -46.04
CA VAL A 24 -2.01 30.51 -45.53
C VAL A 24 -2.29 32.03 -45.61
N PRO A 25 -1.83 32.81 -44.60
CA PRO A 25 -2.61 33.87 -43.95
C PRO A 25 -2.08 35.30 -44.18
N ALA A 26 -2.78 36.29 -43.64
CA ALA A 26 -2.30 37.66 -43.53
C ALA A 26 -2.92 38.34 -42.28
N PRO A 27 -2.37 39.46 -41.78
CA PRO A 27 -1.27 39.49 -40.80
C PRO A 27 -1.65 40.27 -39.52
N TYR A 28 -0.80 40.15 -38.50
CA TYR A 28 -0.87 40.82 -37.19
C TYR A 28 -0.94 42.36 -37.24
N ASP A 29 -1.58 42.93 -36.20
CA ASP A 29 -1.29 44.17 -35.41
C ASP A 29 -2.57 44.98 -35.08
N ILE A 30 -2.87 45.49 -33.87
CA ILE A 30 -2.08 45.81 -32.67
C ILE A 30 -2.97 45.83 -31.40
N LEU A 31 -2.27 45.60 -30.29
CA LEU A 31 -2.58 45.53 -28.86
C LEU A 31 -3.32 46.72 -28.22
N GLY A 32 -4.05 46.43 -27.15
CA GLY A 32 -4.55 47.37 -26.14
C GLY A 32 -4.25 46.88 -24.72
N GLU A 33 -3.15 47.42 -24.17
CA GLU A 33 -2.72 47.55 -22.76
C GLU A 33 -2.92 46.38 -21.76
N GLY A 34 -1.80 45.69 -21.51
CA GLY A 34 -1.60 44.83 -20.33
C GLY A 34 -0.67 43.64 -20.54
N ASP A 35 -0.10 43.44 -21.74
CA ASP A 35 0.64 42.21 -22.05
C ASP A 35 2.08 42.22 -21.54
N VAL A 36 2.33 41.30 -20.60
CA VAL A 36 3.64 40.72 -20.32
C VAL A 36 4.20 40.13 -21.63
N PRO A 37 5.50 40.30 -21.95
CA PRO A 37 6.05 39.82 -23.21
C PRO A 37 5.80 38.33 -23.47
N GLY A 38 4.99 38.06 -24.50
CA GLY A 38 5.02 36.86 -25.33
C GLY A 38 4.82 35.51 -24.64
N LEU A 39 3.69 35.29 -23.96
CA LEU A 39 3.26 33.93 -23.64
C LEU A 39 2.92 33.20 -24.96
N THR A 40 3.69 32.17 -25.31
CA THR A 40 3.34 31.24 -26.40
C THR A 40 2.43 30.15 -25.86
N GLY A 41 1.23 30.01 -26.42
CA GLY A 41 0.16 29.15 -25.91
C GLY A 41 -0.89 29.94 -25.11
N ASP A 42 -2.13 29.47 -25.07
CA ASP A 42 -3.22 30.06 -24.27
C ASP A 42 -3.60 29.20 -23.05
N GLY A 43 -2.95 28.04 -22.87
CA GLY A 43 -3.15 27.15 -21.73
C GLY A 43 -4.28 26.14 -21.92
N THR A 44 -4.89 26.07 -23.10
CA THR A 44 -5.85 25.01 -23.49
C THR A 44 -5.14 23.72 -23.88
N LYS A 45 -5.87 22.60 -23.99
CA LYS A 45 -5.31 21.31 -24.43
C LYS A 45 -4.76 21.41 -25.86
N GLU A 46 -5.46 22.15 -26.72
CA GLU A 46 -5.14 22.38 -28.12
C GLU A 46 -3.95 23.33 -28.31
N ASN A 47 -3.75 24.24 -27.35
CA ASN A 47 -2.68 25.23 -27.38
C ASN A 47 -2.04 25.41 -25.98
N PRO A 48 -1.32 24.40 -25.46
CA PRO A 48 -0.74 24.43 -24.12
C PRO A 48 0.28 25.57 -23.96
N TYR A 49 0.46 26.07 -22.73
CA TYR A 49 1.56 26.98 -22.44
C TYR A 49 2.91 26.30 -22.68
N SER A 50 3.84 27.06 -23.26
CA SER A 50 5.26 26.66 -23.28
C SER A 50 5.86 26.64 -21.88
N ILE A 51 7.03 26.02 -21.75
CA ILE A 51 7.79 26.02 -20.50
C ILE A 51 8.06 27.44 -19.99
N GLU A 52 8.47 28.35 -20.86
CA GLU A 52 8.72 29.76 -20.49
C GLU A 52 7.45 30.45 -19.98
N ALA A 53 6.32 30.25 -20.67
CA ALA A 53 5.04 30.81 -20.26
C ALA A 53 4.58 30.25 -18.90
N ALA A 54 4.70 28.94 -18.70
CA ALA A 54 4.36 28.29 -17.43
C ALA A 54 5.26 28.76 -16.28
N GLN A 55 6.55 29.03 -16.53
CA GLN A 55 7.48 29.57 -15.54
C GLN A 55 7.10 30.98 -15.07
N GLN A 56 6.59 31.83 -15.97
CA GLN A 56 6.20 33.20 -15.65
C GLN A 56 4.85 33.29 -14.95
N LYS A 57 3.89 32.44 -15.34
CA LYS A 57 2.48 32.58 -14.92
C LYS A 57 2.26 32.28 -13.44
N GLN A 58 2.70 31.10 -12.96
CA GLN A 58 2.74 30.66 -11.55
C GLN A 58 1.73 31.33 -10.58
N ASP A 59 0.46 31.44 -11.00
CA ASP A 59 -0.61 32.24 -10.38
C ASP A 59 -1.74 31.38 -9.80
N GLY A 60 -1.58 30.05 -9.80
CA GLY A 60 -2.59 29.09 -9.31
C GLY A 60 -3.66 28.73 -10.34
N THR A 61 -3.65 29.32 -11.54
CA THR A 61 -4.62 28.95 -12.58
C THR A 61 -4.39 27.53 -13.09
N ILE A 62 -5.46 26.86 -13.48
CA ILE A 62 -5.41 25.54 -14.11
C ILE A 62 -5.16 25.73 -15.61
N ALA A 63 -4.10 25.12 -16.13
CA ALA A 63 -3.75 25.19 -17.54
C ALA A 63 -3.02 23.93 -18.01
N TRP A 64 -2.99 23.72 -19.32
CA TRP A 64 -2.11 22.76 -19.96
C TRP A 64 -0.73 23.36 -20.20
N VAL A 65 0.31 22.60 -19.90
CA VAL A 65 1.72 22.94 -20.14
C VAL A 65 2.35 21.84 -20.98
N GLN A 66 3.13 22.21 -21.99
CA GLN A 66 3.84 21.26 -22.84
C GLN A 66 5.36 21.44 -22.77
N GLY A 67 6.06 20.31 -22.64
CA GLY A 67 7.52 20.23 -22.75
C GLY A 67 8.01 18.79 -22.88
N TYR A 68 9.31 18.63 -23.05
CA TYR A 68 9.97 17.32 -23.04
C TYR A 68 10.23 16.87 -21.61
N ILE A 69 9.96 15.60 -21.31
CA ILE A 69 10.37 14.99 -20.04
C ILE A 69 11.90 14.88 -20.02
N VAL A 70 12.57 15.56 -19.10
CA VAL A 70 14.04 15.61 -19.03
C VAL A 70 14.63 15.01 -17.77
N GLY A 71 13.83 14.72 -16.75
CA GLY A 71 14.36 14.15 -15.51
C GLY A 71 13.38 14.14 -14.35
N THR A 72 13.93 14.02 -13.14
CA THR A 72 13.21 14.09 -11.86
C THR A 72 14.05 14.86 -10.82
N VAL A 73 13.45 15.16 -9.67
CA VAL A 73 14.11 15.64 -8.46
C VAL A 73 14.12 14.49 -7.45
N GLU A 74 15.30 14.03 -7.03
CA GLU A 74 15.44 12.85 -6.15
C GLU A 74 15.46 13.19 -4.65
N ASN A 75 15.72 14.45 -4.28
CA ASN A 75 15.70 14.89 -2.88
C ASN A 75 15.01 16.26 -2.75
N TYR A 76 13.96 16.32 -1.94
CA TYR A 76 13.09 17.48 -1.77
C TYR A 76 13.73 18.60 -0.90
N GLU A 77 14.78 18.30 -0.12
CA GLU A 77 15.43 19.25 0.79
C GLU A 77 16.49 20.13 0.10
N ASP A 78 17.08 19.65 -0.99
CA ASP A 78 17.92 20.44 -1.91
C ASP A 78 17.56 20.12 -3.36
N PRO A 79 16.45 20.70 -3.87
CA PRO A 79 15.91 20.31 -5.16
C PRO A 79 16.74 20.85 -6.34
N SER A 80 17.67 21.79 -6.12
CA SER A 80 18.62 22.23 -7.14
C SER A 80 19.84 21.31 -7.27
N GLY A 81 20.30 20.74 -6.15
CA GLY A 81 21.39 19.77 -6.10
C GLY A 81 20.96 18.33 -6.39
N SER A 82 19.65 18.05 -6.39
CA SER A 82 19.10 16.70 -6.54
C SER A 82 18.35 16.45 -7.85
N ALA A 83 18.35 17.41 -8.77
CA ALA A 83 17.82 17.23 -10.11
C ALA A 83 18.66 16.19 -10.87
N LYS A 84 17.99 15.19 -11.43
CA LYS A 84 18.59 14.09 -12.15
C LYS A 84 18.00 14.00 -13.54
N PHE A 85 18.88 14.05 -14.54
CA PHE A 85 18.51 14.08 -15.96
C PHE A 85 18.87 12.79 -16.70
N ALA A 86 19.35 11.77 -15.98
CA ALA A 86 19.74 10.49 -16.52
C ALA A 86 19.41 9.34 -15.55
N ALA A 87 19.04 8.19 -16.12
CA ALA A 87 18.77 6.97 -15.37
C ALA A 87 20.01 6.50 -14.56
N PRO A 88 19.82 5.73 -13.46
CA PRO A 88 18.53 5.22 -12.95
C PRO A 88 17.76 6.28 -12.16
N PHE A 89 16.47 6.45 -12.41
CA PHE A 89 15.63 7.36 -11.63
C PHE A 89 15.02 6.61 -10.44
N THR A 90 14.98 7.24 -9.26
CA THR A 90 14.35 6.64 -8.06
C THR A 90 13.05 7.35 -7.66
N ALA A 91 12.92 8.64 -7.99
CA ALA A 91 11.73 9.42 -7.71
C ALA A 91 10.58 9.07 -8.65
N LYS A 92 9.41 8.75 -8.07
CA LYS A 92 8.18 8.42 -8.81
C LYS A 92 7.15 9.54 -8.84
N ASN A 93 7.20 10.43 -7.85
CA ASN A 93 6.18 11.43 -7.57
C ASN A 93 6.34 12.75 -8.33
N ASN A 94 7.34 12.85 -9.22
CA ASN A 94 7.60 14.08 -9.95
C ASN A 94 8.27 13.84 -11.30
N LEU A 95 8.17 14.84 -12.18
CA LEU A 95 8.92 14.95 -13.42
C LEU A 95 9.45 16.37 -13.59
N LEU A 96 10.56 16.51 -14.29
CA LEU A 96 11.02 17.77 -14.85
C LEU A 96 10.67 17.80 -16.33
N ILE A 97 9.99 18.86 -16.77
CA ILE A 97 9.75 19.14 -18.19
C ILE A 97 10.48 20.40 -18.63
N ALA A 98 11.02 20.39 -19.85
CA ALA A 98 11.80 21.49 -20.42
C ALA A 98 11.51 21.73 -21.92
N ALA A 99 11.94 22.87 -22.44
CA ALA A 99 11.70 23.24 -23.84
C ALA A 99 12.49 22.40 -24.85
N SER A 100 13.56 21.72 -24.39
CA SER A 100 14.41 20.83 -25.19
C SER A 100 14.57 19.49 -24.48
N ALA A 101 14.55 18.39 -25.25
CA ALA A 101 14.71 17.02 -24.75
C ALA A 101 16.07 16.73 -24.09
N THR A 102 17.07 17.59 -24.31
CA THR A 102 18.43 17.42 -23.78
C THR A 102 18.78 18.47 -22.72
N GLU A 103 17.80 19.18 -22.17
CA GLU A 103 18.04 20.17 -21.12
C GLU A 103 18.51 19.48 -19.82
N THR A 104 19.54 20.04 -19.19
CA THR A 104 20.11 19.53 -17.93
C THR A 104 20.24 20.62 -16.86
N ASN A 105 19.74 21.82 -17.12
CA ASN A 105 19.69 22.92 -16.17
C ASN A 105 18.28 22.99 -15.57
N VAL A 106 18.17 22.62 -14.29
CA VAL A 106 16.90 22.61 -13.55
C VAL A 106 16.20 23.97 -13.53
N LYS A 107 16.92 25.09 -13.67
CA LYS A 107 16.33 26.44 -13.73
C LYS A 107 15.52 26.69 -15.00
N ASN A 108 15.78 25.91 -16.05
CA ASN A 108 15.06 25.97 -17.32
C ASN A 108 13.88 24.97 -17.35
N CYS A 109 13.62 24.28 -16.25
CA CYS A 109 12.57 23.27 -16.15
C CYS A 109 11.34 23.80 -15.42
N VAL A 110 10.23 23.09 -15.61
CA VAL A 110 9.03 23.16 -14.78
C VAL A 110 8.87 21.80 -14.08
N CYS A 111 8.59 21.83 -12.78
CA CYS A 111 8.45 20.61 -11.98
C CYS A 111 6.98 20.18 -11.93
N VAL A 112 6.70 18.99 -12.44
CA VAL A 112 5.37 18.38 -12.50
C VAL A 112 5.19 17.46 -11.31
N GLN A 113 4.12 17.64 -10.55
CA GLN A 113 3.73 16.72 -9.50
C GLN A 113 2.97 15.53 -10.09
N LEU A 114 3.42 14.31 -9.80
CA LEU A 114 2.66 13.09 -10.07
C LEU A 114 2.11 12.55 -8.75
N SER A 115 0.79 12.53 -8.61
CA SER A 115 0.14 12.08 -7.39
C SER A 115 0.08 10.55 -7.34
N SER A 116 0.66 9.96 -6.30
CA SER A 116 0.60 8.50 -6.06
C SER A 116 -0.82 7.97 -6.16
N GLY A 117 -1.00 6.78 -6.73
CA GLY A 117 -2.31 6.15 -6.95
C GLY A 117 -3.08 6.66 -8.17
N THR A 118 -2.54 7.60 -8.94
CA THR A 118 -3.15 8.04 -10.21
C THR A 118 -2.58 7.31 -11.42
N GLU A 119 -3.35 7.23 -12.50
CA GLU A 119 -2.89 6.69 -13.79
C GLU A 119 -1.71 7.51 -14.37
N LEU A 120 -1.71 8.84 -14.14
CA LEU A 120 -0.57 9.70 -14.48
C LEU A 120 0.69 9.27 -13.75
N TYR A 121 0.59 8.96 -12.46
CA TYR A 121 1.72 8.49 -11.68
C TYR A 121 2.26 7.15 -12.17
N SER A 122 1.40 6.15 -12.37
CA SER A 122 1.86 4.83 -12.82
C SER A 122 2.42 4.85 -14.25
N LYS A 123 1.84 5.66 -15.15
CA LYS A 123 2.24 5.67 -16.56
C LYS A 123 3.37 6.65 -16.90
N LEU A 124 3.52 7.75 -16.17
CA LEU A 124 4.48 8.80 -16.52
C LEU A 124 5.80 8.73 -15.72
N ASN A 125 5.82 8.13 -14.53
CA ASN A 125 7.01 8.19 -13.67
C ASN A 125 8.24 7.54 -14.31
N LEU A 126 9.40 8.18 -14.19
CA LEU A 126 10.64 7.72 -14.84
C LEU A 126 11.36 6.56 -14.12
N ALA A 127 11.05 6.30 -12.85
CA ALA A 127 11.67 5.20 -12.12
C ALA A 127 11.21 3.83 -12.66
N GLU A 128 9.93 3.74 -13.06
CA GLU A 128 9.33 2.53 -13.63
C GLU A 128 9.20 2.62 -15.15
N ASN A 129 9.07 3.84 -15.69
CA ASN A 129 8.91 4.11 -17.12
C ASN A 129 10.07 4.96 -17.67
N ALA A 130 11.31 4.52 -17.45
CA ALA A 130 12.52 5.26 -17.87
C ALA A 130 12.56 5.57 -19.37
N THR A 131 11.83 4.81 -20.19
CA THR A 131 11.65 5.05 -21.63
C THR A 131 10.89 6.33 -21.94
N ASN A 132 10.14 6.92 -21.01
CA ASN A 132 9.45 8.18 -21.22
C ASN A 132 10.41 9.38 -21.26
N LEU A 133 11.67 9.20 -20.88
CA LEU A 133 12.68 10.26 -20.96
C LEU A 133 12.85 10.74 -22.40
N GLY A 134 12.78 12.06 -22.61
CA GLY A 134 12.91 12.69 -23.93
C GLY A 134 11.61 12.75 -24.75
N HIS A 135 10.51 12.19 -24.25
CA HIS A 135 9.20 12.27 -24.92
C HIS A 135 8.46 13.58 -24.59
N ILE A 136 7.53 13.98 -25.46
CA ILE A 136 6.75 15.21 -25.29
C ILE A 136 5.58 14.92 -24.34
N LEU A 137 5.50 15.67 -23.25
CA LEU A 137 4.39 15.64 -22.30
C LEU A 137 3.61 16.96 -22.40
N ALA A 138 2.31 16.87 -22.69
CA ALA A 138 1.37 17.95 -22.40
C ALA A 138 0.56 17.55 -21.17
N ILE A 139 0.53 18.38 -20.13
CA ILE A 139 -0.09 18.02 -18.85
C ILE A 139 -0.90 19.18 -18.27
N GLN A 140 -2.08 18.86 -17.76
CA GLN A 140 -2.98 19.80 -17.08
C GLN A 140 -2.77 19.76 -15.57
N GLY A 141 -2.68 20.94 -14.96
CA GLY A 141 -2.70 21.10 -13.50
C GLY A 141 -2.69 22.57 -13.11
N SER A 142 -2.60 22.85 -11.80
CA SER A 142 -2.46 24.23 -11.31
C SER A 142 -1.02 24.73 -11.45
N LEU A 143 -0.85 25.95 -11.96
CA LEU A 143 0.44 26.60 -12.15
C LEU A 143 0.93 27.19 -10.84
N GLU A 144 1.67 26.42 -10.06
CA GLU A 144 2.15 26.78 -8.73
C GLU A 144 3.51 26.16 -8.45
N LYS A 145 4.29 26.80 -7.57
CA LYS A 145 5.63 26.30 -7.26
C LYS A 145 5.59 24.91 -6.64
N PHE A 146 6.48 24.04 -7.11
CA PHE A 146 6.72 22.71 -6.56
C PHE A 146 8.20 22.52 -6.31
N TYR A 147 8.57 22.13 -5.08
CA TYR A 147 9.95 22.13 -4.59
C TYR A 147 10.70 23.46 -4.78
N GLY A 148 10.00 24.59 -4.71
CA GLY A 148 10.58 25.94 -4.89
C GLY A 148 10.84 26.35 -6.34
N PHE A 149 10.66 25.44 -7.30
CA PHE A 149 10.69 25.70 -8.75
C PHE A 149 9.30 26.04 -9.27
N PRO A 150 9.19 26.73 -10.42
CA PRO A 150 7.92 26.79 -11.14
C PRO A 150 7.38 25.39 -11.39
N GLY A 151 6.10 25.16 -11.14
CA GLY A 151 5.52 23.82 -11.20
C GLY A 151 4.13 23.73 -11.83
N VAL A 152 3.74 22.48 -12.06
CA VAL A 152 2.38 22.06 -12.40
C VAL A 152 1.94 21.03 -11.36
N LYS A 153 0.99 21.41 -10.51
CA LYS A 153 0.51 20.59 -9.40
C LYS A 153 -0.89 20.07 -9.64
N SER A 154 -1.34 19.15 -8.78
CA SER A 154 -2.71 18.63 -8.81
C SER A 154 -3.11 18.14 -10.20
N THR A 155 -2.21 17.42 -10.87
CA THR A 155 -2.35 17.10 -12.29
C THR A 155 -3.53 16.16 -12.53
N THR A 156 -4.35 16.48 -13.52
CA THR A 156 -5.63 15.78 -13.77
C THR A 156 -5.68 15.07 -15.12
N ALA A 157 -4.92 15.51 -16.11
CA ALA A 157 -4.89 14.92 -17.43
C ALA A 157 -3.54 15.13 -18.11
N ALA A 158 -3.13 14.21 -18.98
CA ALA A 158 -1.94 14.41 -19.81
C ALA A 158 -2.05 13.74 -21.19
N THR A 159 -1.15 14.14 -22.09
CA THR A 159 -0.82 13.40 -23.30
C THR A 159 0.68 13.18 -23.38
N LEU A 160 1.09 11.98 -23.77
CA LEU A 160 2.47 11.61 -24.06
C LEU A 160 2.60 11.36 -25.56
N ASP A 161 3.43 12.15 -26.25
CA ASP A 161 3.52 12.22 -27.71
C ASP A 161 2.15 12.35 -28.41
N GLY A 162 1.28 13.18 -27.83
CA GLY A 162 -0.07 13.41 -28.35
C GLY A 162 -1.06 12.26 -28.12
N LYS A 163 -0.68 11.21 -27.39
CA LYS A 163 -1.61 10.16 -26.94
C LYS A 163 -2.04 10.44 -25.51
N ASP A 164 -3.33 10.38 -25.23
CA ASP A 164 -3.85 10.58 -23.88
C ASP A 164 -3.23 9.56 -22.89
N VAL A 165 -2.72 10.08 -21.78
CA VAL A 165 -2.18 9.32 -20.65
C VAL A 165 -2.85 9.90 -19.43
N GLY A 166 -3.79 9.18 -18.83
CA GLY A 166 -4.57 9.68 -17.69
C GLY A 166 -5.42 10.91 -18.03
N GLY A 167 -6.72 10.82 -17.77
CA GLY A 167 -7.66 11.89 -18.07
C GLY A 167 -8.81 11.39 -18.93
N SER A 168 -9.76 10.69 -18.32
CA SER A 168 -11.13 10.64 -18.80
C SER A 168 -11.76 12.02 -18.64
N SER A 169 -11.54 12.91 -19.62
CA SER A 169 -12.52 13.96 -19.92
C SER A 169 -13.63 13.46 -20.86
N GLU A 170 -13.53 12.21 -21.32
CA GLU A 170 -14.71 11.42 -21.63
C GLU A 170 -14.96 10.58 -20.38
N THR A 171 -15.92 10.96 -19.52
CA THR A 171 -16.45 10.00 -18.55
C THR A 171 -16.83 8.77 -19.35
N ASP A 172 -16.13 7.64 -19.16
CA ASP A 172 -16.66 6.38 -19.67
C ASP A 172 -18.07 6.27 -19.04
N PRO A 173 -19.14 6.43 -19.83
CA PRO A 173 -20.48 6.44 -19.27
C PRO A 173 -20.81 5.09 -18.62
N ASP A 174 -20.09 4.04 -19.01
CA ASP A 174 -20.19 2.72 -18.40
C ASP A 174 -19.32 2.59 -17.14
N ASN A 175 -18.21 3.34 -16.97
CA ASN A 175 -17.38 3.35 -15.75
C ASN A 175 -16.97 4.79 -15.33
N PRO A 176 -17.93 5.61 -14.85
CA PRO A 176 -17.71 7.05 -14.61
C PRO A 176 -16.76 7.34 -13.44
N LEU A 177 -16.42 6.35 -12.63
CA LEU A 177 -15.48 6.48 -11.50
C LEU A 177 -14.09 5.92 -11.80
N GLY A 178 -13.90 5.30 -12.97
CA GLY A 178 -12.63 4.67 -13.35
C GLY A 178 -12.21 3.52 -12.44
N LEU A 179 -13.18 2.74 -11.94
CA LEU A 179 -12.91 1.62 -11.03
C LEU A 179 -12.16 0.49 -11.76
N ASP A 180 -11.32 -0.21 -11.01
CA ASP A 180 -10.61 -1.43 -11.43
C ASP A 180 -10.74 -2.52 -10.35
N ASP A 181 -11.33 -3.66 -10.72
CA ASP A 181 -11.57 -4.81 -9.84
C ASP A 181 -10.59 -5.97 -10.06
N SER A 182 -9.53 -5.77 -10.84
CA SER A 182 -8.56 -6.82 -11.19
C SER A 182 -7.70 -7.29 -10.00
N ASN A 183 -7.58 -6.48 -8.95
CA ASN A 183 -6.73 -6.75 -7.78
C ASN A 183 -7.53 -6.61 -6.46
N PRO A 184 -8.47 -7.53 -6.17
CA PRO A 184 -9.25 -7.44 -4.94
C PRO A 184 -8.40 -7.73 -3.70
N VAL A 185 -8.58 -6.92 -2.66
CA VAL A 185 -7.99 -7.11 -1.34
C VAL A 185 -8.96 -7.85 -0.40
N ASN A 186 -8.43 -8.47 0.64
CA ASN A 186 -9.23 -9.14 1.69
C ASN A 186 -9.40 -8.29 2.96
N SER A 187 -8.78 -7.11 3.01
CA SER A 187 -8.89 -6.15 4.10
C SER A 187 -8.49 -4.76 3.61
N PHE A 188 -9.04 -3.73 4.26
CA PHE A 188 -8.70 -2.32 4.04
C PHE A 188 -9.15 -1.49 5.24
N SER A 189 -8.46 -0.36 5.44
CA SER A 189 -8.82 0.64 6.44
C SER A 189 -8.44 2.05 5.97
N ALA A 190 -9.10 3.06 6.53
CA ALA A 190 -8.76 4.47 6.39
C ALA A 190 -9.13 5.20 7.70
N THR A 191 -8.11 5.61 8.46
CA THR A 191 -8.25 6.42 9.69
C THR A 191 -8.12 7.93 9.43
N PHE A 192 -7.62 8.31 8.26
CA PHE A 192 -7.44 9.71 7.85
C PHE A 192 -6.50 10.52 8.77
N ASP A 193 -5.64 9.87 9.54
CA ASP A 193 -4.67 10.52 10.43
C ASP A 193 -3.60 11.33 9.67
N ASP A 194 -3.43 11.08 8.38
CA ASP A 194 -2.57 11.83 7.46
C ASP A 194 -3.31 12.99 6.77
N ALA A 195 -4.60 13.19 7.04
CA ALA A 195 -5.40 14.21 6.38
C ALA A 195 -4.81 15.62 6.59
N VAL A 196 -4.63 16.33 5.48
CA VAL A 196 -4.21 17.73 5.46
C VAL A 196 -5.44 18.62 5.28
N ASN A 197 -5.59 19.59 6.17
CA ASN A 197 -6.78 20.45 6.21
C ASN A 197 -7.06 21.14 4.86
N ASN A 198 -8.29 21.01 4.38
CA ASN A 198 -8.83 21.59 3.14
C ASN A 198 -8.11 21.15 1.84
N ASN A 199 -7.38 20.03 1.84
CA ASN A 199 -6.84 19.45 0.60
C ASN A 199 -7.70 18.27 0.17
N ASP A 200 -7.82 18.05 -1.15
CA ASP A 200 -8.41 16.82 -1.67
C ASP A 200 -7.68 15.61 -1.08
N TYR A 201 -8.44 14.72 -0.45
CA TYR A 201 -7.87 13.58 0.24
C TYR A 201 -7.48 12.49 -0.75
N LEU A 202 -6.29 11.93 -0.58
CA LEU A 202 -5.77 10.88 -1.45
C LEU A 202 -5.26 9.75 -0.56
N LEU A 203 -5.67 8.53 -0.88
CA LEU A 203 -5.21 7.32 -0.21
C LEU A 203 -4.94 6.27 -1.26
N ALA A 204 -3.81 5.57 -1.14
CA ALA A 204 -3.37 4.59 -2.13
C ALA A 204 -4.43 3.49 -2.32
N ASN A 205 -4.77 3.17 -3.57
CA ASN A 205 -5.80 2.18 -3.95
C ASN A 205 -7.25 2.56 -3.61
N TRP A 206 -7.51 3.80 -3.17
CA TRP A 206 -8.85 4.36 -3.01
C TRP A 206 -9.15 5.35 -4.13
N TYR A 207 -10.43 5.55 -4.44
CA TYR A 207 -10.85 6.50 -5.47
C TYR A 207 -11.50 7.71 -4.83
N ASN A 208 -11.09 8.92 -5.23
CA ASN A 208 -11.73 10.18 -4.84
C ASN A 208 -12.06 11.00 -6.09
N VAL A 209 -13.33 10.94 -6.52
CA VAL A 209 -13.74 11.38 -7.86
C VAL A 209 -14.80 12.47 -7.75
N ALA A 210 -14.60 13.57 -8.47
CA ALA A 210 -15.61 14.59 -8.68
C ALA A 210 -16.34 14.30 -9.99
N VAL A 211 -17.65 13.99 -9.92
CA VAL A 211 -18.49 13.71 -11.09
C VAL A 211 -19.20 14.99 -11.55
N ALA A 212 -19.61 15.86 -10.62
CA ALA A 212 -20.22 17.15 -10.93
C ALA A 212 -19.77 18.23 -9.93
N GLY A 213 -19.67 19.48 -10.40
CA GLY A 213 -19.34 20.64 -9.56
C GLY A 213 -17.88 20.73 -9.09
N GLY A 214 -17.02 19.79 -9.50
CA GLY A 214 -15.56 19.86 -9.37
C GLY A 214 -15.00 19.69 -7.96
N ARG A 215 -15.83 19.38 -6.95
CA ARG A 215 -15.37 19.12 -5.58
C ARG A 215 -15.16 17.63 -5.32
N ARG A 216 -14.14 17.33 -4.52
CA ARG A 216 -13.82 15.98 -4.02
C ARG A 216 -13.99 15.92 -2.50
N TRP A 217 -13.84 14.73 -1.94
CA TRP A 217 -13.69 14.58 -0.48
C TRP A 217 -12.36 15.21 -0.06
N GLN A 218 -12.38 16.04 0.99
CA GLN A 218 -11.22 16.79 1.43
C GLN A 218 -10.82 16.40 2.84
N GLY A 219 -9.52 16.31 3.10
CA GLY A 219 -9.00 16.19 4.46
C GLY A 219 -9.40 17.40 5.30
N LYS A 220 -9.71 17.16 6.57
CA LYS A 220 -10.08 18.19 7.53
C LYS A 220 -9.31 17.97 8.81
N VAL A 221 -8.81 19.06 9.39
CA VAL A 221 -8.20 19.07 10.72
C VAL A 221 -8.94 20.07 11.57
N PHE A 222 -9.51 19.62 12.69
CA PHE A 222 -10.27 20.47 13.62
C PHE A 222 -10.08 20.00 15.06
N ASN A 223 -9.60 20.87 15.96
CA ASN A 223 -9.35 20.53 17.37
C ASN A 223 -8.50 19.25 17.58
N ALA A 224 -7.49 19.06 16.75
CA ALA A 224 -6.63 17.87 16.65
C ALA A 224 -7.27 16.63 16.00
N ASP A 225 -8.59 16.57 15.87
CA ASP A 225 -9.27 15.52 15.11
C ASP A 225 -8.98 15.68 13.60
N LYS A 226 -8.82 14.53 12.93
CA LYS A 226 -8.61 14.43 11.49
C LYS A 226 -9.65 13.49 10.89
N TYR A 227 -10.16 13.86 9.72
CA TYR A 227 -11.19 13.12 9.00
C TYR A 227 -11.29 13.62 7.58
N ILE A 228 -12.08 12.96 6.73
CA ILE A 228 -12.45 13.51 5.42
C ILE A 228 -13.84 14.14 5.45
N GLN A 229 -14.03 15.17 4.66
CA GLN A 229 -15.27 15.92 4.57
C GLN A 229 -15.66 16.15 3.11
N ALA A 230 -16.91 15.86 2.78
CA ALA A 230 -17.54 16.32 1.55
C ALA A 230 -18.48 17.49 1.84
N THR A 231 -18.34 18.57 1.08
CA THR A 231 -19.17 19.76 1.20
C THR A 231 -19.18 20.54 -0.11
N SER A 232 -20.33 21.09 -0.50
CA SER A 232 -20.46 22.07 -1.59
C SER A 232 -20.36 23.52 -1.11
N TYR A 233 -20.24 23.77 0.20
CA TYR A 233 -20.26 25.12 0.76
C TYR A 233 -19.14 26.01 0.20
N ASN A 234 -19.47 27.18 -0.34
CA ASN A 234 -18.57 28.11 -1.04
C ASN A 234 -17.94 27.57 -2.33
N ALA A 235 -18.54 26.57 -2.97
CA ALA A 235 -18.09 26.11 -4.28
C ALA A 235 -18.68 26.95 -5.43
N SER A 236 -17.93 27.11 -6.52
CA SER A 236 -18.41 27.74 -7.75
C SER A 236 -19.21 26.73 -8.58
N GLY A 237 -20.48 26.54 -8.24
CA GLY A 237 -21.39 25.62 -8.94
C GLY A 237 -22.77 25.54 -8.26
N SER A 238 -23.75 25.00 -8.97
CA SER A 238 -25.13 24.82 -8.49
C SER A 238 -25.52 23.35 -8.27
N SER A 239 -24.66 22.42 -8.64
CA SER A 239 -24.84 20.98 -8.42
C SER A 239 -23.50 20.32 -8.23
N PHE A 240 -23.44 19.38 -7.28
CA PHE A 240 -22.23 18.72 -6.85
C PHE A 240 -22.49 17.23 -6.72
N GLU A 241 -21.57 16.44 -7.23
CA GLU A 241 -21.52 15.00 -7.02
C GLU A 241 -20.06 14.58 -6.88
N CYS A 242 -19.74 13.92 -5.78
CA CYS A 242 -18.43 13.32 -5.59
C CYS A 242 -18.49 12.00 -4.83
N TRP A 243 -17.47 11.19 -5.05
CA TRP A 243 -17.39 9.82 -4.55
C TRP A 243 -16.06 9.61 -3.85
N PHE A 244 -16.12 8.94 -2.71
CA PHE A 244 -14.96 8.28 -2.10
C PHE A 244 -15.23 6.77 -2.14
N VAL A 245 -14.31 5.98 -2.66
CA VAL A 245 -14.55 4.54 -2.91
C VAL A 245 -13.39 3.73 -2.36
N THR A 246 -13.72 2.64 -1.65
CA THR A 246 -12.74 1.65 -1.16
C THR A 246 -11.94 1.02 -2.31
N PRO A 247 -10.86 0.27 -2.03
CA PRO A 247 -10.32 -0.69 -2.98
C PRO A 247 -11.36 -1.77 -3.34
N ALA A 248 -11.10 -2.53 -4.41
CA ALA A 248 -11.90 -3.70 -4.74
C ALA A 248 -11.69 -4.79 -3.68
N PHE A 249 -12.72 -5.56 -3.35
CA PHE A 249 -12.62 -6.68 -2.43
C PHE A 249 -13.63 -7.77 -2.76
N LYS A 250 -13.35 -8.99 -2.30
CA LYS A 250 -14.32 -10.10 -2.36
C LYS A 250 -15.15 -10.11 -1.09
N VAL A 251 -16.46 -10.05 -1.22
CA VAL A 251 -17.39 -9.94 -0.07
C VAL A 251 -17.20 -11.09 0.92
N ASP A 252 -16.96 -12.31 0.43
CA ASP A 252 -16.78 -13.49 1.29
C ASP A 252 -15.48 -13.49 2.09
N GLU A 253 -14.50 -12.69 1.69
CA GLU A 253 -13.22 -12.56 2.38
C GLU A 253 -13.26 -11.44 3.45
N ILE A 254 -14.34 -10.64 3.49
CA ILE A 254 -14.55 -9.61 4.50
C ILE A 254 -15.27 -10.18 5.71
N ALA A 255 -14.68 -9.97 6.90
CA ALA A 255 -15.27 -10.36 8.18
C ALA A 255 -16.70 -9.81 8.32
N ASP A 256 -17.63 -10.65 8.79
CA ASP A 256 -19.06 -10.33 8.93
C ASP A 256 -19.74 -9.80 7.65
N LYS A 257 -19.10 -9.90 6.47
CA LYS A 257 -19.58 -9.29 5.21
C LYS A 257 -20.07 -7.85 5.43
N THR A 258 -19.31 -7.08 6.21
CA THR A 258 -19.68 -5.74 6.65
C THR A 258 -18.55 -4.78 6.34
N VAL A 259 -18.86 -3.54 5.97
CA VAL A 259 -17.91 -2.42 6.02
C VAL A 259 -18.42 -1.45 7.07
N SER A 260 -17.56 -1.04 7.99
CA SER A 260 -17.91 -0.09 9.03
C SER A 260 -17.21 1.24 8.82
N PHE A 261 -17.83 2.30 9.33
CA PHE A 261 -17.32 3.66 9.24
C PHE A 261 -17.96 4.54 10.30
N LYS A 262 -17.30 5.62 10.68
CA LYS A 262 -17.91 6.71 11.46
C LYS A 262 -18.40 7.81 10.53
N CYS A 263 -19.50 8.43 10.90
CA CYS A 263 -20.06 9.57 10.17
C CYS A 263 -20.50 10.67 11.13
N ALA A 264 -20.26 11.93 10.75
CA ALA A 264 -20.83 13.09 11.40
C ALA A 264 -21.33 14.08 10.34
N VAL A 265 -22.26 14.94 10.74
CA VAL A 265 -22.79 16.03 9.90
C VAL A 265 -22.49 17.39 10.49
N TYR A 266 -22.50 18.40 9.63
CA TYR A 266 -22.46 19.80 10.04
C TYR A 266 -23.42 20.61 9.19
N ASN A 267 -24.12 21.55 9.83
CA ASN A 267 -25.18 22.39 9.25
C ASN A 267 -26.46 21.62 8.90
N TYR A 268 -26.78 20.56 9.64
CA TYR A 268 -27.89 19.66 9.37
C TYR A 268 -29.24 20.39 9.38
N ALA A 269 -29.54 21.13 10.44
CA ALA A 269 -30.82 21.83 10.60
C ALA A 269 -31.09 22.86 9.49
N THR A 270 -30.04 23.41 8.88
CA THR A 270 -30.15 24.48 7.87
C THR A 270 -30.20 23.92 6.44
N ALA A 271 -29.52 22.80 6.17
CA ALA A 271 -29.19 22.39 4.81
C ALA A 271 -29.47 20.91 4.46
N ALA A 272 -30.15 20.15 5.33
CA ALA A 272 -30.46 18.73 5.09
C ALA A 272 -31.32 18.45 3.85
N ALA A 273 -32.06 19.44 3.34
CA ALA A 273 -32.83 19.29 2.10
C ALA A 273 -31.97 19.36 0.83
N ASN A 274 -30.76 19.92 0.92
CA ASN A 274 -29.95 20.30 -0.24
C ASN A 274 -28.76 19.38 -0.46
N SER A 275 -28.31 18.65 0.56
CA SER A 275 -27.18 17.72 0.45
C SER A 275 -27.53 16.35 1.02
N ASN A 276 -26.93 15.31 0.45
CA ASN A 276 -27.19 13.93 0.85
C ASN A 276 -25.91 13.09 0.77
N LEU A 277 -25.79 12.12 1.67
CA LEU A 277 -24.79 11.05 1.63
C LEU A 277 -25.49 9.72 1.42
N GLU A 278 -25.11 9.03 0.36
CA GLU A 278 -25.60 7.69 0.04
C GLU A 278 -24.41 6.73 -0.05
N VAL A 279 -24.61 5.49 0.41
CA VAL A 279 -23.59 4.46 0.36
C VAL A 279 -24.04 3.37 -0.62
N TYR A 280 -23.12 2.88 -1.44
CA TYR A 280 -23.39 1.92 -2.50
C TYR A 280 -22.42 0.74 -2.44
N PHE A 281 -22.91 -0.45 -2.77
CA PHE A 281 -22.07 -1.53 -3.28
C PHE A 281 -21.93 -1.35 -4.79
N LEU A 282 -20.69 -1.18 -5.25
CA LEU A 282 -20.34 -1.00 -6.65
C LEU A 282 -19.68 -2.28 -7.17
N LYS A 283 -19.92 -2.64 -8.42
CA LYS A 283 -19.21 -3.75 -9.07
C LYS A 283 -19.02 -3.47 -10.56
N LEU A 284 -18.05 -4.13 -11.16
CA LEU A 284 -17.86 -4.10 -12.61
C LEU A 284 -18.44 -5.37 -13.24
N VAL A 285 -19.30 -5.20 -14.25
CA VAL A 285 -19.83 -6.29 -15.08
C VAL A 285 -19.39 -6.01 -16.50
N ASN A 286 -18.41 -6.77 -16.98
CA ASN A 286 -17.76 -6.55 -18.28
C ASN A 286 -17.20 -5.12 -18.43
N GLY A 287 -16.56 -4.58 -17.37
CA GLY A 287 -16.02 -3.22 -17.35
C GLY A 287 -17.04 -2.11 -17.09
N LYS A 288 -18.36 -2.43 -17.09
CA LYS A 288 -19.42 -1.47 -16.76
C LYS A 288 -19.70 -1.47 -15.26
N MET A 289 -19.69 -0.29 -14.65
CA MET A 289 -20.08 -0.06 -13.26
C MET A 289 -21.59 -0.25 -13.07
N GLU A 290 -21.95 -1.17 -12.19
CA GLU A 290 -23.27 -1.31 -11.61
C GLU A 290 -23.26 -0.77 -10.17
N SER A 291 -24.21 0.10 -9.84
CA SER A 291 -24.34 0.71 -8.51
C SER A 291 -25.59 0.20 -7.78
N ASN A 292 -25.41 -0.41 -6.61
CA ASN A 292 -26.51 -0.91 -5.77
C ASN A 292 -26.52 -0.15 -4.45
N LYS A 293 -27.55 0.66 -4.22
CA LYS A 293 -27.66 1.46 -2.99
C LYS A 293 -27.79 0.56 -1.77
N LEU A 294 -26.99 0.84 -0.74
CA LEU A 294 -27.04 0.17 0.55
C LEU A 294 -27.94 0.94 1.51
N THR A 295 -28.69 0.20 2.33
CA THR A 295 -29.41 0.78 3.46
C THR A 295 -28.44 0.93 4.63
N ILE A 296 -28.29 2.16 5.13
CA ILE A 296 -27.46 2.47 6.30
C ILE A 296 -28.37 2.99 7.40
N ASP A 297 -28.51 2.19 8.46
CA ASP A 297 -29.32 2.54 9.62
C ASP A 297 -28.54 3.50 10.54
N GLY A 298 -29.22 4.53 11.05
CA GLY A 298 -28.66 5.42 12.07
C GLY A 298 -27.81 6.59 11.56
N MET A 299 -27.92 6.97 10.28
CA MET A 299 -27.26 8.16 9.74
C MET A 299 -27.46 9.40 10.64
N PRO A 300 -26.41 10.21 10.88
CA PRO A 300 -26.47 11.27 11.87
C PRO A 300 -27.37 12.42 11.40
N THR A 301 -28.20 12.90 12.32
CA THR A 301 -29.09 14.07 12.11
C THR A 301 -28.78 15.23 13.05
N THR A 302 -27.71 15.11 13.83
CA THR A 302 -27.29 16.09 14.84
C THR A 302 -25.88 16.53 14.54
N ASP A 303 -25.68 17.85 14.47
CA ASP A 303 -24.40 18.43 14.11
C ASP A 303 -23.29 18.02 15.07
N ASN A 304 -22.12 17.72 14.50
CA ASN A 304 -20.88 17.35 15.18
C ASN A 304 -20.99 16.10 16.08
N THR A 305 -22.07 15.33 15.98
CA THR A 305 -22.18 14.04 16.67
C THR A 305 -21.72 12.94 15.73
N TRP A 306 -20.64 12.26 16.11
CA TRP A 306 -20.16 11.07 15.42
C TRP A 306 -21.02 9.85 15.76
N VAL A 307 -21.41 9.10 14.74
CA VAL A 307 -22.10 7.82 14.86
C VAL A 307 -21.31 6.75 14.13
N SER A 308 -21.20 5.56 14.74
CA SER A 308 -20.65 4.39 14.06
C SER A 308 -21.75 3.72 13.24
N LEU A 309 -21.44 3.44 11.98
CA LEU A 309 -22.37 2.91 10.99
C LEU A 309 -21.79 1.65 10.34
N GLU A 310 -22.69 0.81 9.83
CA GLU A 310 -22.34 -0.43 9.15
C GLU A 310 -23.08 -0.52 7.82
N ALA A 311 -22.33 -0.82 6.77
CA ALA A 311 -22.82 -1.23 5.46
C ALA A 311 -22.83 -2.76 5.40
N LYS A 312 -24.02 -3.36 5.42
CA LYS A 312 -24.20 -4.81 5.33
C LYS A 312 -24.13 -5.29 3.89
N LEU A 313 -23.30 -6.30 3.65
CA LEU A 313 -23.01 -6.83 2.31
C LEU A 313 -23.48 -8.28 2.13
N ASP A 314 -24.26 -8.84 3.06
CA ASP A 314 -24.74 -10.23 3.01
C ASP A 314 -25.41 -10.59 1.68
N SER A 315 -26.16 -9.64 1.11
CA SER A 315 -26.85 -9.80 -0.18
C SER A 315 -25.90 -9.89 -1.40
N TYR A 316 -24.62 -9.63 -1.18
CA TYR A 316 -23.56 -9.63 -2.20
C TYR A 316 -22.51 -10.73 -1.97
N ALA A 317 -22.80 -11.71 -1.12
CA ALA A 317 -21.94 -12.89 -0.93
C ALA A 317 -21.54 -13.52 -2.29
N GLY A 318 -20.29 -13.96 -2.40
CA GLY A 318 -19.69 -14.47 -3.63
C GLY A 318 -19.36 -13.43 -4.71
N GLN A 319 -19.65 -12.14 -4.49
CA GLN A 319 -19.31 -11.08 -5.45
C GLN A 319 -18.00 -10.37 -5.09
N THR A 320 -17.35 -9.83 -6.12
CA THR A 320 -16.26 -8.86 -5.99
C THR A 320 -16.81 -7.47 -6.28
N GLY A 321 -16.40 -6.47 -5.51
CA GLY A 321 -16.88 -5.11 -5.68
C GLY A 321 -16.21 -4.12 -4.73
N PHE A 322 -16.86 -2.99 -4.53
CA PHE A 322 -16.37 -1.84 -3.76
C PHE A 322 -17.50 -1.29 -2.88
N VAL A 323 -17.15 -0.51 -1.86
CA VAL A 323 -18.10 0.38 -1.17
C VAL A 323 -17.81 1.82 -1.58
N GLY A 324 -18.83 2.50 -2.11
CA GLY A 324 -18.76 3.89 -2.53
C GLY A 324 -19.60 4.82 -1.66
N PHE A 325 -19.00 5.92 -1.21
CA PHE A 325 -19.62 6.99 -0.45
C PHE A 325 -19.91 8.18 -1.37
N LYS A 326 -21.17 8.30 -1.78
CA LYS A 326 -21.65 9.32 -2.71
C LYS A 326 -22.16 10.53 -1.94
N TYR A 327 -21.50 11.67 -2.10
CA TYR A 327 -22.03 12.96 -1.68
C TYR A 327 -22.69 13.67 -2.87
N THR A 328 -23.89 14.20 -2.64
CA THR A 328 -24.56 15.10 -3.60
C THR A 328 -24.99 16.38 -2.93
N SER A 329 -25.00 17.48 -3.68
CA SER A 329 -25.65 18.71 -3.25
C SER A 329 -26.21 19.55 -4.40
N THR A 330 -27.25 20.33 -4.10
CA THR A 330 -27.91 21.27 -5.02
C THR A 330 -27.72 22.73 -4.62
N SER A 331 -26.92 23.01 -3.59
CA SER A 331 -26.63 24.37 -3.12
C SER A 331 -25.18 24.50 -2.69
N SER A 332 -24.56 25.64 -2.98
CA SER A 332 -23.23 26.00 -2.48
C SER A 332 -23.26 26.99 -1.31
N THR A 333 -24.45 27.48 -0.94
CA THR A 333 -24.63 28.41 0.20
C THR A 333 -25.25 27.67 1.38
N ASP A 334 -26.36 26.98 1.15
CA ASP A 334 -27.07 26.17 2.13
C ASP A 334 -26.68 24.72 1.95
N ALA A 335 -25.41 24.44 2.26
CA ALA A 335 -24.79 23.14 2.08
C ALA A 335 -24.55 22.46 3.43
N LEU A 336 -24.98 21.20 3.53
CA LEU A 336 -24.66 20.31 4.63
C LEU A 336 -23.35 19.58 4.30
N SER A 337 -22.48 19.47 5.30
CA SER A 337 -21.21 18.75 5.17
C SER A 337 -21.31 17.39 5.83
N TYR A 338 -20.94 16.33 5.11
CA TYR A 338 -20.75 15.01 5.69
C TYR A 338 -19.27 14.78 5.95
N ARG A 339 -18.99 14.15 7.09
CA ARG A 339 -17.65 13.83 7.57
C ARG A 339 -17.57 12.33 7.75
N LEU A 340 -16.53 11.71 7.22
CA LEU A 340 -16.27 10.28 7.38
C LEU A 340 -14.95 10.08 8.08
N ASP A 341 -14.93 9.06 8.92
CA ASP A 341 -13.77 8.62 9.66
C ASP A 341 -13.80 7.10 9.87
N ASP A 342 -12.67 6.49 10.20
CA ASP A 342 -12.52 5.06 10.53
C ASP A 342 -13.25 4.10 9.57
N ILE A 343 -13.05 4.24 8.27
CA ILE A 343 -13.63 3.30 7.29
C ILE A 343 -12.82 2.00 7.33
N GLN A 344 -13.45 0.85 7.52
CA GLN A 344 -12.76 -0.44 7.55
C GLN A 344 -13.59 -1.62 7.06
N ALA A 345 -12.89 -2.63 6.54
CA ALA A 345 -13.42 -3.96 6.32
C ALA A 345 -13.78 -4.63 7.67
N GLY A 346 -15.00 -5.16 7.79
CA GLY A 346 -15.54 -5.76 9.00
C GLY A 346 -16.39 -4.81 9.85
N LYS A 347 -16.93 -5.34 10.95
CA LYS A 347 -17.73 -4.56 11.92
C LYS A 347 -16.93 -3.46 12.59
N GLY A 348 -17.61 -2.38 12.93
CA GLY A 348 -17.04 -1.22 13.60
C GLY A 348 -16.85 -1.56 15.06
N GLN A 349 -15.60 -1.60 15.52
CA GLN A 349 -15.31 -1.92 16.91
C GLN A 349 -15.65 -0.69 17.75
N GLY A 350 -16.58 -0.84 18.70
CA GLY A 350 -16.93 0.24 19.61
C GLY A 350 -15.68 0.77 20.30
N GLY A 351 -15.32 2.02 20.01
CA GLY A 351 -14.31 2.83 20.70
C GLY A 351 -13.11 2.06 21.24
N GLY A 352 -12.27 1.52 20.35
CA GLY A 352 -10.99 0.93 20.70
C GLY A 352 -9.96 1.24 19.62
N GLU A 353 -8.80 1.74 20.01
CA GLU A 353 -7.67 2.06 19.13
C GLU A 353 -7.26 0.83 18.31
N THR A 354 -7.19 1.01 17.00
CA THR A 354 -6.80 0.00 16.00
C THR A 354 -5.38 -0.52 16.26
N PRO A 355 -5.10 -1.82 16.04
CA PRO A 355 -3.73 -2.35 16.04
C PRO A 355 -2.88 -1.59 15.03
N GLY A 356 -1.72 -1.08 15.47
CA GLY A 356 -0.85 -0.22 14.64
C GLY A 356 -0.36 -0.84 13.34
N GLU A 357 0.18 -0.01 12.45
CA GLU A 357 0.97 -0.46 11.30
C GLU A 357 2.35 -0.97 11.77
N GLY A 358 3.01 -1.81 10.96
CA GLY A 358 4.34 -2.37 11.27
C GLY A 358 4.42 -3.90 11.29
N THR A 359 5.65 -4.41 11.44
CA THR A 359 5.96 -5.84 11.47
C THR A 359 5.40 -6.50 12.73
N GLU A 360 4.61 -7.57 12.58
CA GLU A 360 4.12 -8.38 13.69
C GLU A 360 5.25 -9.19 14.33
N LEU A 361 5.33 -9.15 15.65
CA LEU A 361 6.38 -9.78 16.45
C LEU A 361 5.86 -10.95 17.31
N LEU A 362 4.55 -11.11 17.50
CA LEU A 362 3.97 -12.24 18.22
C LEU A 362 3.57 -13.37 17.27
N THR A 363 3.93 -14.59 17.65
CA THR A 363 3.69 -15.80 16.82
C THR A 363 2.47 -16.61 17.24
N ASN A 364 1.89 -16.35 18.42
CA ASN A 364 0.71 -17.05 18.93
C ASN A 364 -0.25 -16.07 19.62
N GLY A 365 -0.48 -14.94 18.94
CA GLY A 365 -1.37 -13.88 19.38
C GLY A 365 -2.83 -14.28 19.51
N GLY A 366 -3.32 -15.11 18.58
CA GLY A 366 -4.68 -15.67 18.60
C GLY A 366 -4.84 -16.90 19.50
N PHE A 367 -3.85 -17.25 20.32
CA PHE A 367 -3.96 -18.33 21.32
C PHE A 367 -4.40 -19.71 20.79
N GLU A 368 -4.04 -20.04 19.55
CA GLU A 368 -4.41 -21.31 18.92
C GLU A 368 -3.53 -22.49 19.37
N ASN A 369 -2.26 -22.22 19.68
CA ASN A 369 -1.29 -23.24 20.04
C ASN A 369 -1.13 -23.33 21.57
N TRP A 370 -1.33 -24.53 22.13
CA TRP A 370 -1.26 -24.79 23.57
C TRP A 370 -0.34 -25.97 23.88
N ALA A 371 0.46 -25.82 24.94
CA ALA A 371 1.31 -26.87 25.49
C ALA A 371 1.35 -26.77 27.02
N ASP A 372 1.32 -27.92 27.70
CA ASP A 372 1.39 -28.02 29.16
C ASP A 372 0.35 -27.16 29.93
N GLY A 373 -0.82 -26.92 29.32
CA GLY A 373 -1.91 -26.13 29.89
C GLY A 373 -1.73 -24.61 29.76
N TYR A 374 -0.80 -24.14 28.93
CA TYR A 374 -0.57 -22.71 28.65
C TYR A 374 -0.57 -22.45 27.14
N PRO A 375 -0.96 -21.25 26.69
CA PRO A 375 -0.74 -20.85 25.30
C PRO A 375 0.76 -20.73 25.06
N THR A 376 1.27 -21.33 23.98
CA THR A 376 2.68 -21.26 23.61
C THR A 376 3.10 -19.80 23.45
N GLY A 377 4.25 -19.41 24.03
CA GLY A 377 4.73 -18.03 24.01
C GLY A 377 4.07 -17.09 25.03
N TRP A 378 3.12 -17.58 25.83
CA TRP A 378 2.39 -16.82 26.86
C TRP A 378 2.56 -17.39 28.27
N LYS A 379 3.81 -17.73 28.58
CA LYS A 379 4.24 -18.18 29.90
C LYS A 379 5.60 -17.58 30.22
N SER A 380 5.60 -16.57 31.09
CA SER A 380 6.81 -15.93 31.60
C SER A 380 7.59 -16.88 32.53
N THR A 381 8.92 -16.87 32.42
CA THR A 381 9.82 -17.57 33.36
C THR A 381 10.20 -16.71 34.57
N SER A 382 10.05 -15.38 34.47
CA SER A 382 10.45 -14.37 35.46
C SER A 382 9.42 -14.06 36.53
N THR A 383 8.33 -14.84 36.69
CA THR A 383 7.19 -14.54 37.60
C THR A 383 6.37 -13.29 37.23
N ALA A 384 6.61 -12.69 36.06
CA ALA A 384 5.80 -11.58 35.54
C ALA A 384 4.34 -11.99 35.26
N SER A 385 4.12 -13.29 35.00
CA SER A 385 2.80 -13.92 34.92
C SER A 385 2.29 -14.35 36.30
N SER A 386 1.03 -14.06 36.61
CA SER A 386 0.38 -14.44 37.88
C SER A 386 -1.01 -15.05 37.74
N ALA A 387 -1.51 -15.15 36.51
CA ALA A 387 -2.86 -15.63 36.20
C ALA A 387 -2.97 -17.16 36.19
N THR A 388 -4.14 -17.65 36.58
CA THR A 388 -4.61 -19.00 36.22
C THR A 388 -5.29 -18.91 34.86
N LEU A 389 -4.88 -19.77 33.92
CA LEU A 389 -5.34 -19.75 32.54
C LEU A 389 -6.15 -21.01 32.20
N GLU A 390 -7.16 -20.85 31.36
CA GLU A 390 -7.90 -21.95 30.74
C GLU A 390 -8.03 -21.69 29.23
N GLN A 391 -8.00 -22.76 28.44
CA GLN A 391 -8.32 -22.67 27.01
C GLN A 391 -9.84 -22.51 26.85
N SER A 392 -10.27 -21.56 26.03
CA SER A 392 -11.69 -21.28 25.77
C SER A 392 -12.04 -21.51 24.31
N THR A 393 -13.27 -21.99 24.05
CA THR A 393 -13.84 -22.06 22.71
C THR A 393 -14.75 -20.88 22.36
N ASP A 394 -15.06 -20.02 23.35
CA ASP A 394 -15.63 -18.69 23.14
C ASP A 394 -14.48 -17.76 22.74
N LYS A 395 -14.49 -17.33 21.49
CA LYS A 395 -13.34 -16.78 20.77
C LYS A 395 -13.79 -15.70 19.82
N ARG A 396 -12.84 -14.89 19.39
CA ARG A 396 -13.01 -13.86 18.38
C ARG A 396 -12.65 -14.41 17.01
N SER A 397 -11.48 -15.04 16.90
CA SER A 397 -10.98 -15.64 15.67
C SER A 397 -10.55 -17.09 15.92
N GLY A 398 -10.14 -17.79 14.86
CA GLY A 398 -9.59 -19.15 14.98
C GLY A 398 -10.47 -20.18 15.71
N THR A 399 -9.84 -20.99 16.54
CA THR A 399 -10.43 -22.13 17.27
C THR A 399 -10.52 -21.87 18.77
N TYR A 400 -9.59 -21.08 19.31
CA TYR A 400 -9.45 -20.89 20.75
C TYR A 400 -9.17 -19.44 21.12
N SER A 401 -9.55 -19.07 22.33
CA SER A 401 -9.04 -17.89 23.02
C SER A 401 -8.47 -18.30 24.37
N VAL A 402 -7.83 -17.37 25.09
CA VAL A 402 -7.39 -17.61 26.47
C VAL A 402 -8.35 -17.00 27.48
N LEU A 403 -8.77 -17.81 28.46
CA LEU A 403 -9.50 -17.36 29.63
C LEU A 403 -8.54 -17.08 30.78
N VAL A 404 -8.54 -15.84 31.27
CA VAL A 404 -7.81 -15.39 32.46
C VAL A 404 -8.77 -15.32 33.64
N LYS A 405 -8.57 -16.17 34.66
CA LYS A 405 -9.40 -16.16 35.87
C LYS A 405 -9.23 -14.86 36.66
N GLY A 406 -10.35 -14.25 37.02
CA GLY A 406 -10.40 -13.06 37.86
C GLY A 406 -10.13 -13.38 39.34
N ASP A 407 -9.68 -12.38 40.09
CA ASP A 407 -9.48 -12.48 41.54
C ASP A 407 -9.77 -11.13 42.20
N PRO A 408 -10.77 -11.03 43.09
CA PRO A 408 -11.11 -9.77 43.75
C PRO A 408 -10.04 -9.26 44.73
N SER A 409 -9.06 -10.09 45.09
CA SER A 409 -8.00 -9.74 46.05
C SER A 409 -6.72 -9.23 45.40
N SER A 410 -6.47 -9.55 44.13
CA SER A 410 -5.20 -9.24 43.47
C SER A 410 -5.30 -9.11 41.95
N ASN A 411 -4.49 -8.24 41.35
CA ASN A 411 -4.43 -8.12 39.89
C ASN A 411 -3.75 -9.36 39.31
N LYS A 412 -4.40 -9.99 38.33
CA LYS A 412 -3.85 -11.13 37.59
C LYS A 412 -3.24 -10.65 36.28
N ARG A 413 -2.17 -11.33 35.85
CA ARG A 413 -1.44 -10.98 34.63
C ARG A 413 -1.23 -12.21 33.78
N LEU A 414 -1.74 -12.15 32.55
CA LEU A 414 -1.24 -12.97 31.46
C LEU A 414 0.05 -12.30 30.98
N GLY A 415 1.18 -13.00 31.05
CA GLY A 415 2.46 -12.49 30.57
C GLY A 415 3.00 -13.31 29.41
N SER A 416 3.63 -12.65 28.44
CA SER A 416 4.36 -13.32 27.37
C SER A 416 5.58 -14.08 27.91
N THR A 417 6.16 -14.97 27.12
CA THR A 417 7.57 -15.35 27.31
C THR A 417 8.46 -14.12 27.15
N GLU A 418 9.58 -14.09 27.85
CA GLU A 418 10.51 -12.96 27.77
C GLU A 418 11.08 -12.80 26.36
N MET A 419 11.11 -11.56 25.87
CA MET A 419 11.65 -11.18 24.56
C MET A 419 12.59 -9.99 24.70
N THR A 420 13.69 -9.98 23.95
CA THR A 420 14.59 -8.83 23.93
C THR A 420 14.22 -7.94 22.76
N LEU A 421 13.75 -6.74 23.02
CA LEU A 421 13.35 -5.77 22.01
C LEU A 421 14.46 -4.74 21.79
N LYS A 422 14.66 -4.30 20.55
CA LYS A 422 15.53 -3.17 20.20
C LYS A 422 14.90 -1.86 20.68
N ALA A 423 15.69 -0.78 20.67
CA ALA A 423 15.13 0.57 20.70
C ALA A 423 14.13 0.76 19.55
N GLY A 424 13.02 1.42 19.80
CA GLY A 424 11.95 1.62 18.83
C GLY A 424 10.59 1.84 19.48
N THR A 425 9.59 2.15 18.66
CA THR A 425 8.20 2.34 19.03
C THR A 425 7.40 1.09 18.68
N TYR A 426 6.64 0.59 19.65
CA TYR A 426 5.87 -0.63 19.56
C TYR A 426 4.41 -0.35 19.86
N VAL A 427 3.51 -1.05 19.17
CA VAL A 427 2.07 -1.06 19.42
C VAL A 427 1.67 -2.45 19.88
N PHE A 428 1.37 -2.58 21.17
CA PHE A 428 0.81 -3.81 21.74
C PHE A 428 -0.71 -3.71 21.75
N SER A 429 -1.40 -4.66 21.16
CA SER A 429 -2.87 -4.69 21.09
C SER A 429 -3.42 -6.06 21.46
N ALA A 430 -4.69 -6.10 21.86
CA ALA A 430 -5.43 -7.34 22.10
C ALA A 430 -6.94 -7.09 22.10
N TYR A 431 -7.70 -8.18 21.98
CA TYR A 431 -9.15 -8.19 22.10
C TYR A 431 -9.61 -8.82 23.40
N PHE A 432 -10.69 -8.27 23.96
CA PHE A 432 -11.20 -8.67 25.26
C PHE A 432 -12.70 -8.93 25.24
N LYS A 433 -13.15 -9.88 26.05
CA LYS A 433 -14.56 -10.13 26.32
C LYS A 433 -14.72 -10.65 27.74
N ALA A 434 -15.78 -10.30 28.45
CA ALA A 434 -16.04 -10.93 29.75
C ALA A 434 -16.50 -12.37 29.52
N ALA A 435 -15.99 -13.30 30.34
CA ALA A 435 -16.37 -14.71 30.20
C ALA A 435 -17.80 -15.00 30.69
N THR A 436 -18.38 -14.08 31.46
CA THR A 436 -19.71 -14.20 32.05
C THR A 436 -20.44 -12.86 32.00
N ALA A 437 -21.74 -12.84 32.34
CA ALA A 437 -22.53 -11.60 32.34
C ALA A 437 -22.00 -10.52 33.30
N ASP A 438 -21.18 -10.89 34.29
CA ASP A 438 -20.48 -9.92 35.14
C ASP A 438 -19.37 -9.25 34.34
N LYS A 439 -19.36 -7.91 34.37
CA LYS A 439 -18.40 -7.12 33.61
C LYS A 439 -16.97 -7.37 34.07
N ALA A 440 -16.04 -7.42 33.12
CA ALA A 440 -14.60 -7.58 33.37
C ALA A 440 -13.84 -6.28 33.10
N GLY A 441 -12.54 -6.28 33.36
CA GLY A 441 -11.64 -5.18 33.00
C GLY A 441 -10.32 -5.71 32.44
N ALA A 442 -9.62 -4.88 31.69
CA ALA A 442 -8.31 -5.20 31.13
C ALA A 442 -7.40 -3.95 31.11
N ARG A 443 -6.08 -4.18 31.14
CA ARG A 443 -5.08 -3.13 30.90
C ARG A 443 -3.82 -3.71 30.27
N LEU A 444 -3.40 -3.14 29.14
CA LEU A 444 -2.19 -3.53 28.43
C LEU A 444 -0.94 -2.91 29.05
N GLY A 445 0.18 -3.62 28.98
CA GLY A 445 1.45 -3.14 29.49
C GLY A 445 2.63 -4.05 29.12
N TYR A 446 3.79 -3.70 29.66
CA TYR A 446 4.98 -4.56 29.65
C TYR A 446 5.73 -4.42 30.98
N VAL A 447 6.67 -5.31 31.25
CA VAL A 447 7.61 -5.19 32.36
C VAL A 447 9.04 -5.45 31.87
N PRO A 448 9.99 -4.54 32.14
CA PRO A 448 11.41 -4.80 31.91
C PRO A 448 11.90 -5.95 32.78
N ILE A 449 12.72 -6.82 32.22
CA ILE A 449 13.36 -7.93 32.94
C ILE A 449 14.83 -7.59 33.11
N GLY A 450 15.31 -7.60 34.36
CA GLY A 450 16.72 -7.41 34.68
C GLY A 450 17.58 -8.58 34.22
N ASP A 451 18.91 -8.37 34.18
CA ASP A 451 19.88 -9.40 33.79
C ASP A 451 19.87 -10.62 34.74
N ASP A 452 19.41 -10.42 35.98
CA ASP A 452 19.18 -11.45 36.99
C ASP A 452 17.87 -12.24 36.78
N GLY A 453 17.08 -11.89 35.76
CA GLY A 453 15.78 -12.49 35.45
C GLY A 453 14.64 -11.97 36.34
N ILE A 454 14.86 -10.92 37.13
CA ILE A 454 13.83 -10.35 38.01
C ILE A 454 13.02 -9.28 37.26
N PRO A 455 11.68 -9.29 37.33
CA PRO A 455 10.86 -8.23 36.76
C PRO A 455 11.06 -6.90 37.51
N GLY A 456 11.25 -5.83 36.74
CA GLY A 456 11.22 -4.46 37.25
C GLY A 456 9.81 -3.96 37.52
N ASN A 457 9.61 -2.65 37.34
CA ASN A 457 8.29 -2.05 37.50
C ASN A 457 7.44 -2.30 36.24
N TYR A 458 6.19 -2.73 36.46
CA TYR A 458 5.21 -2.83 35.38
C TYR A 458 4.89 -1.44 34.82
N VAL A 459 4.95 -1.32 33.50
CA VAL A 459 4.58 -0.13 32.75
C VAL A 459 3.27 -0.44 32.03
N TYR A 460 2.23 0.32 32.33
CA TYR A 460 0.92 0.14 31.74
C TYR A 460 0.54 1.33 30.89
N ASP A 461 -0.32 1.09 29.91
CA ASP A 461 -1.12 2.13 29.30
C ASP A 461 -1.78 2.98 30.39
N ALA A 462 -1.98 4.28 30.19
CA ALA A 462 -2.70 5.14 31.13
C ALA A 462 -4.13 4.62 31.38
N ASP A 463 -4.76 4.11 30.32
CA ASP A 463 -6.18 3.77 30.32
C ASP A 463 -6.48 2.30 30.60
N TYR A 464 -7.60 2.07 31.28
CA TYR A 464 -8.20 0.75 31.44
C TYR A 464 -9.27 0.55 30.37
N VAL A 465 -9.43 -0.70 29.94
CA VAL A 465 -10.70 -1.13 29.32
C VAL A 465 -11.59 -1.59 30.46
N ASN A 466 -12.54 -0.75 30.85
CA ASN A 466 -13.50 -1.04 31.90
C ASN A 466 -14.82 -1.55 31.31
N ASP A 467 -15.66 -2.09 32.18
CA ASP A 467 -17.05 -2.45 31.85
C ASP A 467 -17.21 -3.43 30.67
N ILE A 468 -16.20 -4.27 30.43
CA ILE A 468 -16.18 -5.25 29.34
C ILE A 468 -17.34 -6.22 29.55
N THR A 469 -18.21 -6.39 28.55
CA THR A 469 -19.37 -7.28 28.61
C THR A 469 -19.07 -8.65 27.99
N ASN A 470 -19.99 -9.61 28.14
CA ASN A 470 -19.92 -10.91 27.48
C ASN A 470 -20.66 -10.99 26.15
N THR A 471 -21.02 -9.84 25.56
CA THR A 471 -21.74 -9.79 24.29
C THR A 471 -20.76 -9.68 23.13
N ASP A 472 -19.86 -8.70 23.20
CA ASP A 472 -19.00 -8.31 22.10
C ASP A 472 -17.53 -8.28 22.51
N TRP A 473 -16.65 -8.57 21.57
CA TRP A 473 -15.22 -8.42 21.74
C TRP A 473 -14.83 -6.95 21.58
N VAL A 474 -14.07 -6.40 22.53
CA VAL A 474 -13.57 -5.02 22.52
C VAL A 474 -12.06 -5.00 22.29
N ALA A 475 -11.58 -4.09 21.44
CA ALA A 475 -10.15 -3.94 21.14
C ALA A 475 -9.48 -2.94 22.08
N LYS A 476 -8.19 -3.10 22.31
CA LYS A 476 -7.34 -2.05 22.85
C LYS A 476 -5.95 -2.14 22.25
N SER A 477 -5.33 -0.98 22.08
CA SER A 477 -3.92 -0.84 21.72
C SER A 477 -3.20 0.01 22.77
N TYR A 478 -1.90 -0.19 22.87
CA TYR A 478 -1.01 0.52 23.77
C TYR A 478 0.33 0.74 23.05
N THR A 479 0.62 2.00 22.74
CA THR A 479 1.88 2.40 22.13
C THR A 479 2.92 2.73 23.19
N PHE A 480 4.09 2.10 23.12
CA PHE A 480 5.22 2.40 24.00
C PHE A 480 6.52 2.50 23.21
N THR A 481 7.48 3.25 23.76
CA THR A 481 8.80 3.44 23.14
C THR A 481 9.88 2.95 24.08
N LEU A 482 10.82 2.18 23.52
CA LEU A 482 12.05 1.78 24.20
C LEU A 482 13.19 2.63 23.66
N THR A 483 13.94 3.28 24.54
CA THR A 483 15.08 4.13 24.17
C THR A 483 16.38 3.34 23.94
N GLY A 484 16.36 2.05 24.24
CA GLY A 484 17.48 1.14 24.15
C GLY A 484 16.99 -0.30 24.01
N GLU A 485 17.93 -1.20 23.72
CA GLU A 485 17.68 -2.64 23.80
C GLU A 485 17.24 -3.02 25.21
N GLN A 486 16.14 -3.74 25.34
CA GLN A 486 15.57 -4.12 26.63
C GLN A 486 14.87 -5.49 26.54
N LYS A 487 15.21 -6.38 27.48
CA LYS A 487 14.44 -7.60 27.72
C LYS A 487 13.15 -7.26 28.43
N VAL A 488 12.01 -7.70 27.89
CA VAL A 488 10.68 -7.41 28.42
C VAL A 488 9.80 -8.65 28.45
N CYS A 489 8.73 -8.57 29.24
CA CYS A 489 7.55 -9.42 29.14
C CYS A 489 6.34 -8.53 28.86
N LEU A 490 5.57 -8.80 27.80
CA LEU A 490 4.28 -8.14 27.59
C LEU A 490 3.28 -8.65 28.61
N VAL A 491 2.39 -7.79 29.10
CA VAL A 491 1.39 -8.16 30.10
C VAL A 491 0.00 -7.64 29.77
N VAL A 492 -1.00 -8.51 29.90
CA VAL A 492 -2.40 -8.11 30.01
C VAL A 492 -2.82 -8.26 31.47
N MET A 493 -3.13 -7.15 32.13
CA MET A 493 -3.66 -7.15 33.50
C MET A 493 -5.18 -7.36 33.48
N ASN A 494 -5.65 -8.39 34.18
CA ASN A 494 -7.03 -8.49 34.67
C ASN A 494 -7.09 -7.89 36.09
N PRO A 495 -7.77 -6.74 36.28
CA PRO A 495 -7.73 -5.99 37.53
C PRO A 495 -8.58 -6.65 38.62
N LYS A 496 -8.14 -6.53 39.87
CA LYS A 496 -8.86 -7.01 41.06
C LYS A 496 -10.24 -6.39 41.26
N SER A 497 -10.49 -5.26 40.62
CA SER A 497 -11.80 -4.64 40.52
C SER A 497 -12.08 -4.47 39.02
N PRO A 498 -13.04 -5.22 38.45
CA PRO A 498 -14.06 -6.01 39.14
C PRO A 498 -13.63 -7.42 39.60
N GLY A 499 -12.43 -7.89 39.23
CA GLY A 499 -11.93 -9.22 39.64
C GLY A 499 -12.68 -10.38 38.97
N LYS A 500 -13.14 -10.17 37.74
CA LYS A 500 -13.98 -11.10 36.97
C LYS A 500 -13.20 -11.73 35.82
N ASP A 501 -13.67 -12.90 35.39
CA ASP A 501 -13.04 -13.69 34.34
C ASP A 501 -13.03 -12.94 32.99
N LEU A 502 -11.86 -12.93 32.35
CA LEU A 502 -11.59 -12.18 31.13
C LEU A 502 -11.13 -13.14 30.03
N LEU A 503 -11.81 -13.13 28.89
CA LEU A 503 -11.34 -13.74 27.66
C LEU A 503 -10.45 -12.75 26.91
N ILE A 504 -9.34 -13.24 26.38
CA ILE A 504 -8.39 -12.48 25.55
C ILE A 504 -8.17 -13.23 24.25
N ASP A 505 -8.19 -12.51 23.14
CA ASP A 505 -7.92 -13.07 21.81
C ASP A 505 -7.15 -12.08 20.93
N ASP A 506 -6.58 -12.57 19.83
CA ASP A 506 -5.94 -11.78 18.77
C ASP A 506 -4.94 -10.72 19.31
N ALA A 507 -4.06 -11.11 20.25
CA ALA A 507 -3.02 -10.23 20.76
C ALA A 507 -1.90 -10.00 19.73
N SER A 508 -1.44 -8.76 19.58
CA SER A 508 -0.49 -8.37 18.51
C SER A 508 0.55 -7.39 19.05
N LEU A 509 1.82 -7.55 18.65
CA LEU A 509 2.89 -6.57 18.91
C LEU A 509 3.50 -6.15 17.59
N LYS A 510 3.29 -4.89 17.18
CA LYS A 510 3.82 -4.36 15.92
C LYS A 510 4.81 -3.22 16.14
N THR A 511 5.69 -3.01 15.17
CA THR A 511 6.67 -1.92 15.16
C THR A 511 7.12 -1.58 13.75
N GLU A 512 7.48 -0.33 13.50
CA GLU A 512 8.07 0.15 12.24
C GLU A 512 9.59 0.37 12.34
N ASP A 513 10.07 0.69 13.54
CA ASP A 513 11.45 1.14 13.80
C ASP A 513 12.16 0.32 14.89
N GLY A 514 11.49 -0.69 15.45
CA GLY A 514 11.99 -1.64 16.44
C GLY A 514 12.13 -3.08 15.92
N GLY A 515 12.20 -4.04 16.83
CA GLY A 515 12.22 -5.46 16.50
C GLY A 515 12.85 -6.33 17.59
N ILE A 516 12.77 -7.65 17.44
CA ILE A 516 13.35 -8.58 18.42
C ILE A 516 14.86 -8.75 18.18
N VAL A 517 15.64 -8.65 19.24
CA VAL A 517 17.06 -9.01 19.29
C VAL A 517 17.17 -10.54 19.31
N GLY A 518 17.62 -11.12 18.20
CA GLY A 518 17.85 -12.56 18.08
C GLY A 518 16.75 -13.40 17.41
N GLY A 519 15.70 -12.80 16.82
CA GLY A 519 14.70 -13.47 15.95
C GLY A 519 13.25 -13.06 16.27
N THR A 520 12.32 -12.86 15.33
CA THR A 520 12.11 -13.56 14.05
C THR A 520 12.02 -12.63 12.83
N GLU A 521 12.42 -13.19 11.70
CA GLU A 521 12.12 -12.71 10.35
C GLU A 521 10.62 -12.60 10.10
N GLU A 522 10.28 -11.68 9.20
CA GLU A 522 9.02 -11.56 8.47
C GLU A 522 8.31 -12.92 8.28
N PRO A 523 7.01 -13.04 8.58
CA PRO A 523 6.28 -14.26 8.28
C PRO A 523 6.13 -14.40 6.76
N GLU A 524 6.85 -15.36 6.18
CA GLU A 524 6.80 -15.70 4.75
C GLU A 524 6.42 -17.20 4.57
N PRO A 525 5.84 -17.53 3.42
CA PRO A 525 4.79 -18.52 3.25
C PRO A 525 5.29 -19.97 3.33
N GLU A 526 4.42 -20.86 3.78
CA GLU A 526 4.62 -22.29 3.62
C GLU A 526 4.47 -22.66 2.14
N GLY A 527 5.59 -22.91 1.45
CA GLY A 527 5.54 -23.37 0.07
C GLY A 527 6.89 -23.34 -0.66
N LYS A 528 6.91 -23.96 -1.84
CA LYS A 528 8.00 -23.82 -2.82
C LYS A 528 7.96 -22.42 -3.41
N VAL A 529 9.01 -21.63 -3.18
CA VAL A 529 9.09 -20.24 -3.63
C VAL A 529 10.07 -20.12 -4.80
N TYR A 530 9.63 -19.48 -5.89
CA TYR A 530 10.45 -19.29 -7.10
C TYR A 530 11.29 -17.99 -7.07
N THR A 531 10.99 -17.06 -6.15
CA THR A 531 11.78 -15.87 -5.87
C THR A 531 12.97 -16.18 -4.95
N SER A 532 14.09 -15.48 -5.16
CA SER A 532 15.29 -15.62 -4.35
C SER A 532 15.38 -14.47 -3.35
N ASN A 533 15.73 -14.74 -2.09
CA ASN A 533 15.96 -13.70 -1.08
C ASN A 533 17.42 -13.22 -1.02
N ILE A 534 18.25 -13.67 -1.98
CA ILE A 534 19.62 -13.19 -2.18
C ILE A 534 19.77 -12.56 -3.55
N ALA A 535 20.68 -11.59 -3.65
CA ALA A 535 21.03 -10.97 -4.92
C ALA A 535 21.66 -12.01 -5.88
N LEU A 536 21.09 -12.13 -7.08
CA LEU A 536 21.63 -12.96 -8.17
C LEU A 536 22.31 -12.07 -9.23
N PRO A 537 23.20 -12.62 -10.07
CA PRO A 537 23.72 -11.88 -11.21
C PRO A 537 22.59 -11.43 -12.14
N GLU A 538 22.70 -10.24 -12.75
CA GLU A 538 21.64 -9.69 -13.61
C GLU A 538 21.91 -9.90 -15.11
N GLY A 539 23.18 -9.96 -15.52
CA GLY A 539 23.57 -10.02 -16.94
C GLY A 539 23.57 -11.45 -17.53
N THR A 540 23.03 -11.64 -18.74
CA THR A 540 22.99 -12.95 -19.42
C THR A 540 24.32 -13.38 -20.04
N SER A 541 25.30 -12.47 -20.10
CA SER A 541 26.67 -12.75 -20.54
C SER A 541 27.47 -13.39 -19.39
N THR A 542 28.15 -14.49 -19.67
CA THR A 542 28.98 -15.17 -18.68
C THR A 542 30.18 -14.31 -18.26
N ASP A 543 30.40 -14.18 -16.95
CA ASP A 543 31.58 -13.55 -16.38
C ASP A 543 32.85 -14.44 -16.51
N ALA A 544 33.93 -14.06 -15.80
CA ALA A 544 35.16 -14.84 -15.74
C ALA A 544 34.97 -16.24 -15.12
N ASN A 545 34.02 -16.37 -14.19
CA ASN A 545 33.69 -17.61 -13.48
C ASN A 545 32.63 -18.44 -14.21
N LYS A 546 32.21 -17.99 -15.40
CA LYS A 546 31.11 -18.58 -16.18
C LYS A 546 29.78 -18.59 -15.44
N ALA A 547 29.58 -17.64 -14.54
CA ALA A 547 28.28 -17.33 -13.95
C ALA A 547 27.60 -16.20 -14.73
N SER A 548 26.27 -16.26 -14.82
CA SER A 548 25.45 -15.25 -15.45
C SER A 548 24.05 -15.24 -14.85
N GLY A 549 23.37 -14.12 -15.00
CA GLY A 549 21.97 -13.95 -14.69
C GLY A 549 21.06 -14.41 -15.82
N GLY A 550 19.81 -13.99 -15.69
CA GLY A 550 18.77 -14.18 -16.69
C GLY A 550 17.43 -14.37 -16.00
N LYS A 551 16.48 -14.89 -16.76
CA LYS A 551 15.14 -15.21 -16.30
C LYS A 551 14.74 -16.65 -16.61
N VAL A 552 13.88 -17.21 -15.76
CA VAL A 552 13.11 -18.43 -16.00
C VAL A 552 11.62 -18.08 -15.94
N VAL A 553 10.83 -18.62 -16.86
CA VAL A 553 9.38 -18.59 -16.83
C VAL A 553 8.89 -19.89 -16.20
N VAL A 554 8.26 -19.79 -15.04
CA VAL A 554 7.57 -20.88 -14.36
C VAL A 554 6.10 -20.48 -14.22
N GLU A 555 5.19 -21.33 -14.68
CA GLU A 555 3.73 -21.06 -14.62
C GLU A 555 3.31 -19.71 -15.24
N GLY A 556 4.06 -19.24 -16.24
CA GLY A 556 3.79 -17.97 -16.93
C GLY A 556 4.39 -16.73 -16.25
N GLN A 557 5.09 -16.88 -15.12
CA GLN A 557 5.75 -15.79 -14.39
C GLN A 557 7.27 -15.85 -14.53
N GLU A 558 7.92 -14.69 -14.65
CA GLU A 558 9.38 -14.58 -14.77
C GLU A 558 10.07 -14.44 -13.41
N TYR A 559 11.09 -15.26 -13.18
CA TYR A 559 11.92 -15.23 -11.98
C TYR A 559 13.40 -15.09 -12.35
N PRO A 560 14.21 -14.37 -11.54
CA PRO A 560 15.64 -14.26 -11.76
C PRO A 560 16.32 -15.61 -11.53
N ILE A 561 17.38 -15.87 -12.29
CA ILE A 561 18.15 -17.11 -12.19
C ILE A 561 19.63 -16.85 -12.00
N LEU A 562 20.31 -17.85 -11.46
CA LEU A 562 21.74 -18.06 -11.60
C LEU A 562 21.97 -19.16 -12.64
N LYS A 563 22.61 -18.79 -13.76
CA LYS A 563 23.11 -19.73 -14.75
C LYS A 563 24.60 -19.95 -14.56
N LEU A 564 24.99 -21.21 -14.40
CA LEU A 564 26.39 -21.62 -14.29
C LEU A 564 26.87 -22.35 -15.53
N GLY A 565 28.11 -22.06 -15.90
CA GLY A 565 28.90 -22.80 -16.87
C GLY A 565 28.45 -22.65 -18.32
N THR A 566 29.10 -23.44 -19.17
CA THR A 566 28.78 -23.57 -20.60
C THR A 566 28.78 -25.05 -20.97
N GLY A 567 28.46 -25.40 -22.22
CA GLY A 567 28.49 -26.79 -22.65
C GLY A 567 29.86 -27.48 -22.48
N SER A 568 30.95 -26.73 -22.36
CA SER A 568 32.32 -27.26 -22.27
C SER A 568 33.16 -26.76 -21.08
N ALA A 569 32.77 -25.64 -20.45
CA ALA A 569 33.48 -25.06 -19.31
C ALA A 569 32.62 -25.07 -18.04
N LEU A 570 33.27 -25.36 -16.91
CA LEU A 570 32.64 -25.31 -15.58
C LEU A 570 32.33 -23.86 -15.21
N GLY A 571 31.27 -23.67 -14.42
CA GLY A 571 30.99 -22.38 -13.80
C GLY A 571 30.80 -22.48 -12.31
N PHE A 572 31.10 -21.39 -11.62
CA PHE A 572 30.83 -21.25 -10.20
C PHE A 572 30.39 -19.83 -9.84
N TRP A 573 29.64 -19.73 -8.77
CA TRP A 573 29.21 -18.46 -8.20
C TRP A 573 29.15 -18.59 -6.68
N ASN A 574 29.56 -17.53 -5.99
CA ASN A 574 29.46 -17.41 -4.55
C ASN A 574 28.34 -16.43 -4.22
N SER A 575 27.50 -16.80 -3.26
CA SER A 575 26.53 -15.89 -2.68
C SER A 575 27.22 -14.68 -2.03
N PRO A 576 26.46 -13.59 -1.79
CA PRO A 576 26.83 -12.63 -0.76
C PRO A 576 27.10 -13.34 0.59
N ALA A 577 27.82 -12.66 1.47
CA ALA A 577 28.06 -13.14 2.83
C ALA A 577 26.73 -13.42 3.55
N LEU A 578 26.67 -14.54 4.24
CA LEU A 578 25.46 -14.98 4.94
C LEU A 578 25.30 -14.24 6.27
N LYS A 579 24.05 -14.17 6.74
CA LYS A 579 23.76 -13.76 8.11
C LYS A 579 24.25 -14.84 9.08
N ALA A 580 24.93 -14.42 10.14
CA ALA A 580 25.36 -15.35 11.19
C ALA A 580 24.13 -16.07 11.79
N GLY A 581 24.25 -17.38 11.97
CA GLY A 581 23.15 -18.21 12.48
C GLY A 581 22.13 -18.65 11.42
N ALA A 582 22.34 -18.36 10.13
CA ALA A 582 21.52 -18.97 9.08
C ALA A 582 21.54 -20.50 9.23
N SER A 583 20.36 -21.08 9.13
CA SER A 583 20.02 -22.45 9.50
C SER A 583 19.42 -23.26 8.35
N LYS A 584 19.04 -22.63 7.23
CA LYS A 584 18.40 -23.34 6.12
C LYS A 584 18.71 -22.72 4.76
N LEU A 585 18.93 -23.57 3.77
CA LEU A 585 19.07 -23.22 2.36
C LEU A 585 18.02 -23.97 1.55
N SER A 586 17.25 -23.27 0.71
CA SER A 586 16.39 -23.89 -0.30
C SER A 586 16.58 -23.25 -1.67
N PHE A 587 16.36 -24.03 -2.74
CA PHE A 587 16.45 -23.58 -4.13
C PHE A 587 15.91 -24.63 -5.09
N PHE A 588 15.66 -24.20 -6.33
CA PHE A 588 15.45 -25.08 -7.47
C PHE A 588 16.74 -25.20 -8.30
N ALA A 589 17.02 -26.39 -8.81
CA ALA A 589 18.15 -26.61 -9.72
C ALA A 589 17.80 -27.59 -10.84
N VAL A 590 18.10 -27.19 -12.08
CA VAL A 590 17.76 -27.97 -13.29
C VAL A 590 18.93 -28.03 -14.28
N GLY A 591 19.07 -29.18 -14.93
CA GLY A 591 20.04 -29.44 -16.00
C GLY A 591 19.52 -29.08 -17.39
N TRP A 592 20.35 -29.30 -18.40
CA TRP A 592 19.98 -29.05 -19.81
C TRP A 592 19.15 -30.20 -20.40
N THR A 593 18.15 -29.90 -21.23
CA THR A 593 17.29 -30.92 -21.85
C THR A 593 18.11 -31.98 -22.61
N GLY A 594 17.84 -33.25 -22.34
CA GLY A 594 18.53 -34.40 -22.94
C GLY A 594 19.98 -34.60 -22.49
N LYS A 595 20.42 -33.91 -21.43
CA LYS A 595 21.79 -33.97 -20.92
C LYS A 595 21.84 -34.41 -19.46
N THR A 596 22.96 -35.01 -19.08
CA THR A 596 23.32 -35.29 -17.69
C THR A 596 24.33 -34.24 -17.24
N GLY A 597 24.12 -33.64 -16.08
CA GLY A 597 25.04 -32.72 -15.45
C GLY A 597 25.11 -32.95 -13.95
N GLN A 598 25.82 -32.06 -13.26
CA GLN A 598 25.94 -32.09 -11.81
C GLN A 598 26.04 -30.66 -11.29
N LEU A 599 25.39 -30.42 -10.15
CA LEU A 599 25.58 -29.24 -9.32
C LEU A 599 26.20 -29.68 -7.99
N THR A 600 27.22 -28.97 -7.55
CA THR A 600 27.82 -29.12 -6.23
C THR A 600 27.57 -27.81 -5.48
N VAL A 601 26.99 -27.92 -4.29
CA VAL A 601 26.71 -26.79 -3.39
C VAL A 601 27.64 -26.89 -2.20
N VAL A 602 28.40 -25.84 -1.90
CA VAL A 602 29.44 -25.84 -0.86
C VAL A 602 29.21 -24.68 0.10
N ILE A 603 29.30 -24.94 1.40
CA ILE A 603 29.40 -23.88 2.41
C ILE A 603 30.89 -23.54 2.54
N GLU A 604 31.26 -22.33 2.14
CA GLU A 604 32.61 -21.80 2.29
C GLU A 604 32.68 -20.88 3.52
N ASN A 605 33.89 -20.70 4.07
CA ASN A 605 34.17 -19.74 5.15
C ASN A 605 33.40 -19.97 6.48
N GLY A 606 33.01 -21.21 6.75
CA GLY A 606 32.47 -21.66 8.04
C GLY A 606 31.04 -22.20 7.95
N GLY A 607 30.76 -23.27 8.69
CA GLY A 607 29.45 -23.94 8.73
C GLY A 607 29.42 -25.27 7.98
N THR A 608 28.35 -26.03 8.20
CA THR A 608 28.12 -27.35 7.62
C THR A 608 26.65 -27.59 7.35
N PHE A 609 26.35 -28.44 6.36
CA PHE A 609 25.03 -29.02 6.19
C PHE A 609 24.76 -30.08 7.25
N GLU A 610 23.50 -30.55 7.32
CA GLU A 610 23.12 -31.70 8.14
C GLU A 610 24.09 -32.88 7.92
N GLY A 611 24.53 -33.47 9.05
CA GLY A 611 25.54 -34.53 9.09
C GLY A 611 26.99 -34.03 9.09
N GLY A 612 27.24 -32.73 9.16
CA GLY A 612 28.58 -32.13 9.26
C GLY A 612 29.32 -32.01 7.92
N ALA A 613 28.66 -32.28 6.80
CA ALA A 613 29.25 -32.15 5.47
C ALA A 613 29.33 -30.68 5.05
N THR A 614 30.43 -30.28 4.39
CA THR A 614 30.57 -28.92 3.84
C THR A 614 30.07 -28.79 2.40
N SER A 615 29.71 -29.91 1.75
CA SER A 615 29.21 -29.93 0.38
C SER A 615 28.08 -30.93 0.15
N LYS A 616 27.17 -30.61 -0.78
CA LYS A 616 26.14 -31.51 -1.32
C LYS A 616 26.30 -31.63 -2.84
N VAL A 617 26.21 -32.86 -3.35
CA VAL A 617 26.27 -33.15 -4.78
C VAL A 617 24.86 -33.51 -5.28
N ILE A 618 24.43 -32.83 -6.33
CA ILE A 618 23.11 -32.92 -6.92
C ILE A 618 23.26 -33.37 -8.38
N PRO A 619 22.77 -34.57 -8.75
CA PRO A 619 22.72 -34.98 -10.13
C PRO A 619 21.65 -34.16 -10.87
N LEU A 620 21.98 -33.66 -12.07
CA LEU A 620 21.04 -32.94 -12.93
C LEU A 620 20.71 -33.79 -14.15
N ASP A 621 19.58 -34.49 -14.15
CA ASP A 621 19.14 -35.32 -15.26
C ASP A 621 18.06 -34.62 -16.10
N GLY A 622 18.46 -33.87 -17.13
CA GLY A 622 17.52 -33.12 -17.97
C GLY A 622 16.66 -33.98 -18.90
N LYS A 623 16.25 -35.18 -18.51
CA LYS A 623 15.65 -36.20 -19.38
C LYS A 623 14.23 -35.87 -19.88
N THR A 624 13.49 -34.97 -19.22
CA THR A 624 12.09 -34.71 -19.62
C THR A 624 11.64 -33.24 -19.54
N ALA A 625 12.31 -32.35 -18.80
CA ALA A 625 11.92 -30.94 -18.66
C ALA A 625 13.08 -29.97 -18.31
N GLY A 626 14.33 -30.29 -18.69
CA GLY A 626 15.48 -29.42 -18.43
C GLY A 626 15.44 -28.11 -19.23
N ALA A 627 16.35 -27.18 -18.92
CA ALA A 627 16.49 -25.92 -19.65
C ALA A 627 16.92 -26.15 -21.11
N ALA A 628 16.37 -25.34 -22.02
CA ALA A 628 16.70 -25.33 -23.45
C ALA A 628 16.86 -23.89 -23.97
N LEU A 629 17.44 -23.74 -25.16
CA LEU A 629 17.57 -22.45 -25.86
C LEU A 629 18.33 -21.38 -25.04
N ASN A 630 17.84 -20.15 -25.05
CA ASN A 630 18.43 -19.01 -24.36
C ASN A 630 17.42 -18.48 -23.33
N SER A 631 17.91 -17.68 -22.39
CA SER A 631 17.04 -16.97 -21.46
C SER A 631 16.12 -15.98 -22.21
N PRO A 632 14.84 -15.82 -21.83
CA PRO A 632 14.15 -16.47 -20.70
C PRO A 632 13.91 -17.97 -20.93
N PHE A 633 14.27 -18.79 -19.94
CA PHE A 633 14.07 -20.25 -20.01
C PHE A 633 12.66 -20.59 -19.59
N THR A 634 11.88 -21.32 -20.38
CA THR A 634 10.59 -21.85 -19.91
C THR A 634 10.78 -23.22 -19.29
N ILE A 635 10.48 -23.36 -18.00
CA ILE A 635 10.71 -24.59 -17.23
C ILE A 635 9.45 -24.91 -16.43
N THR A 636 9.12 -26.19 -16.36
CA THR A 636 8.10 -26.72 -15.44
C THR A 636 8.85 -27.58 -14.41
N PRO A 637 9.27 -27.00 -13.27
CA PRO A 637 10.11 -27.71 -12.31
C PRO A 637 9.32 -28.86 -11.69
N ALA A 638 9.93 -30.04 -11.62
CA ALA A 638 9.37 -31.16 -10.88
C ALA A 638 9.68 -31.01 -9.38
N ASP A 639 8.99 -31.78 -8.55
CA ASP A 639 9.26 -31.85 -7.10
C ASP A 639 10.71 -32.26 -6.79
N THR A 640 11.30 -33.07 -7.68
CA THR A 640 12.70 -33.51 -7.60
C THR A 640 13.71 -32.43 -7.98
N ASP A 641 13.27 -31.30 -8.53
CA ASP A 641 14.14 -30.17 -8.88
C ASP A 641 14.26 -29.18 -7.70
N TYR A 642 13.47 -29.35 -6.64
CA TYR A 642 13.53 -28.55 -5.42
C TYR A 642 14.43 -29.21 -4.37
N TYR A 643 15.34 -28.43 -3.80
CA TYR A 643 16.30 -28.86 -2.81
C TYR A 643 16.20 -28.01 -1.57
N GLU A 644 16.33 -28.67 -0.41
CA GLU A 644 16.26 -28.04 0.89
C GLU A 644 17.28 -28.69 1.83
N TYR A 645 18.08 -27.88 2.50
CA TYR A 645 19.12 -28.35 3.42
C TYR A 645 19.12 -27.54 4.70
N ALA A 646 19.18 -28.24 5.84
CA ALA A 646 19.54 -27.64 7.11
C ALA A 646 21.05 -27.33 7.13
N MET A 647 21.38 -26.19 7.72
CA MET A 647 22.73 -25.67 7.90
C MET A 647 23.00 -25.41 9.38
N SER A 648 24.26 -25.48 9.78
CA SER A 648 24.70 -25.25 11.15
C SER A 648 26.07 -24.59 11.17
N GLY A 649 26.36 -23.82 12.22
CA GLY A 649 27.65 -23.16 12.37
C GLY A 649 27.93 -22.06 11.34
N ILE A 650 26.89 -21.48 10.73
CA ILE A 650 27.02 -20.37 9.79
C ILE A 650 27.44 -19.09 10.51
N THR A 651 28.45 -18.43 9.96
CA THR A 651 29.03 -17.18 10.46
C THR A 651 28.76 -16.03 9.49
N ALA A 652 29.03 -14.79 9.91
CA ALA A 652 28.88 -13.62 9.04
C ALA A 652 29.88 -13.60 7.86
N SER A 653 30.92 -14.45 7.87
CA SER A 653 31.85 -14.62 6.74
C SER A 653 31.48 -15.78 5.82
N SER A 654 30.54 -16.64 6.23
CA SER A 654 30.14 -17.80 5.45
C SER A 654 29.51 -17.39 4.12
N THR A 655 29.70 -18.20 3.09
CA THR A 655 29.09 -18.03 1.76
C THR A 655 28.62 -19.37 1.22
N ILE A 656 27.60 -19.38 0.36
CA ILE A 656 27.21 -20.56 -0.41
C ILE A 656 27.81 -20.47 -1.80
N LYS A 657 28.59 -21.48 -2.17
CA LYS A 657 29.11 -21.66 -3.52
C LYS A 657 28.28 -22.67 -4.27
N PHE A 658 27.71 -22.24 -5.40
CA PHE A 658 27.15 -23.12 -6.40
C PHE A 658 28.20 -23.34 -7.49
N THR A 659 28.52 -24.58 -7.81
CA THR A 659 29.50 -24.92 -8.85
C THR A 659 29.09 -26.15 -9.63
N THR A 660 29.37 -26.17 -10.93
CA THR A 660 29.20 -27.38 -11.75
C THR A 660 30.41 -28.30 -11.67
N ASP A 661 31.37 -28.02 -10.78
CA ASP A 661 32.55 -28.85 -10.58
C ASP A 661 32.17 -30.30 -10.19
N GLY A 662 32.90 -31.25 -10.77
CA GLY A 662 32.56 -32.68 -10.76
C GLY A 662 31.69 -33.14 -11.95
N ALA A 663 31.09 -32.24 -12.73
CA ALA A 663 30.34 -32.63 -13.93
C ALA A 663 31.27 -33.19 -15.03
N THR A 664 31.05 -34.45 -15.41
CA THR A 664 31.84 -35.18 -16.43
C THR A 664 31.33 -34.99 -17.86
N SER A 665 30.12 -34.47 -18.03
CA SER A 665 29.50 -34.24 -19.34
C SER A 665 28.99 -32.81 -19.47
N ASP A 666 27.69 -32.54 -19.25
CA ASP A 666 27.18 -31.17 -19.35
C ASP A 666 27.52 -30.38 -18.09
N LYS A 667 28.17 -29.24 -18.29
CA LYS A 667 28.71 -28.39 -17.22
C LYS A 667 27.82 -27.17 -16.98
N ARG A 668 26.52 -27.28 -17.29
CA ARG A 668 25.54 -26.21 -17.07
C ARG A 668 24.55 -26.56 -15.98
N ALA A 669 24.15 -25.54 -15.23
CA ALA A 669 23.05 -25.59 -14.29
C ALA A 669 22.28 -24.26 -14.34
N ILE A 670 20.97 -24.34 -14.18
CA ILE A 670 20.10 -23.20 -13.89
C ILE A 670 19.61 -23.37 -12.45
N ILE A 671 19.82 -22.35 -11.62
CA ILE A 671 19.41 -22.29 -10.23
C ILE A 671 18.49 -21.07 -10.04
N PHE A 672 17.41 -21.21 -9.28
CA PHE A 672 16.48 -20.13 -8.97
C PHE A 672 15.75 -20.41 -7.66
N GLY A 673 14.98 -19.45 -7.15
CA GLY A 673 14.33 -19.58 -5.85
C GLY A 673 15.30 -19.77 -4.68
N ILE A 674 16.50 -19.16 -4.73
CA ILE A 674 17.54 -19.36 -3.71
C ILE A 674 17.16 -18.57 -2.45
N ASN A 675 16.83 -19.29 -1.40
CA ASN A 675 16.41 -18.74 -0.13
C ASN A 675 17.31 -19.22 1.01
N ILE A 676 17.83 -18.26 1.77
CA ILE A 676 18.67 -18.50 2.95
C ILE A 676 17.95 -17.93 4.17
N LYS A 677 17.75 -18.80 5.17
CA LYS A 677 17.13 -18.49 6.47
C LYS A 677 18.14 -18.70 7.56
#